data_AF-A0AAJ7CAE0-F1
#
_entry.id   AF-A0AAJ7CAE0-F1
#
_cell.length_a   1.000
_cell.length_b   1.000
_cell.length_c   1.000
_cell.angle_alpha   90.00
_cell.angle_beta   90.00
_cell.angle_gamma   90.00
#
_symmetry.space_group_name_H-M   'P 1'
#
loop_
_entity.id
_entity.type
_entity.pdbx_description
1 polymer ?
#
loop_
_entity_poly.entity_id
_entity_poly.type
_entity_poly.pdbx_seq_one_letter_code
_entity_poly.pdbx_strand_id
1 'polypeptide(L)'
;MERNISPTFRKWMKKSTQEEFGSVIEKDLTEDQDTLEIAQEIINSKEMTDFLTTIKIAYHQHRDTLRFSTELAGESRPQTSMSLSSDLSCDEWNALKYLTDQYSYIINKISCDKPVHVRLAGYETLLKSELTNAATSQSWDVLLKTLRDGIADGSRAIFDSSLKVHSKLLNTPQSQEVYTNLISAFNAQYHSKKLYEVLPSLTTGINFKIFLHEKLCRIMNLIIRHQEEILKGVRNVDKTLEEMIEQFIVFLSSQAFGNSMQTNILNTLHVVSILEPQANWSKKWIHSLATRKTLMAALAKSPSLIQHILMYVRNGLTDTPTLISVTIVDEPAELLISGETVKTMTYLHCLSLLGQLCSNSAGRKLLTDTQLEQPFLVSDFILALLDSLNILAANNAPHGSYQTSCNVLRQVLDTSEIQYDARFYHLTLNPLLRPVKNEPKIWPHTLDIMTHMLDTKEGFYFMTNEYRKGSASLQLENSKIIYPIVAVLEYTCNLIRQPFSVMNVEHVLAMFKFLEKVFEYHDIYTVVQDTIRNLFYPVITYLYNKMDKYYVENEKRNQLLDSAAKSMLLKITTIPLGLEMLAKEKLVFEDLIRGSLTPLRISWISNDIMAFTTSAALLNPGYKIVFNVAPHALSPILSDVCKTVEDPLLFHDPWDNFKVKQFLHILKLISLNTKCFIAFVTNTHSTDDTDDDNQPTGLWELMQHAVNFYSTYHCLGLLTLKEIMWNMDIYIYLQNALNIQMELLKLQGHCAIQIEEEGQLKTVYALDECSFLRHEILLSSYYMRPRQMENIAELQECTLFSKLPPPEKYHETRSLQNRSSHSELNRFLQESKPGLRDNNWVTEARRAHRDSRGPFKSSVIMDLLDEMQKAIPMAEWTADFKWPTIKQIEGDLWSPEENQGVKLTLHYAEQNHLLESSPHIKENMKIFFRSAHNFVRYKRPDKFQGFDWFLATVFIICNGNMEKCKTFITQIVKFPSTAFVWLALGNFLNQNKEMQINTEFILAHLLEGIVGNEFPAIKYTLKSNCGIDWWMICNKLLSQCFWGILPWSEIINFFAILILYPSDYIVYYCTSLLNHCHEIILHDIASNKLWPESMILEDYRCHNQLAFMDRLGKRHRNKVLPIMSLQDLNMSI
;
A
#
# COMPACT_ATOMS: atom_id res chain seq x y z
N MET A 1 13.36 -32.64 -5.53
CA MET A 1 13.89 -34.01 -5.37
C MET A 1 14.74 -34.20 -4.10
N GLU A 2 15.16 -33.13 -3.40
CA GLU A 2 15.92 -33.28 -2.15
C GLU A 2 15.06 -33.61 -0.91
N ARG A 3 13.77 -33.26 -0.89
CA ARG A 3 12.84 -33.57 0.23
C ARG A 3 12.38 -35.04 0.24
N ASN A 4 13.28 -35.96 -0.14
CA ASN A 4 12.95 -37.33 -0.53
C ASN A 4 14.01 -38.37 -0.08
N ILE A 5 15.04 -37.99 0.71
CA ILE A 5 16.20 -38.83 1.06
C ILE A 5 16.47 -38.70 2.57
N SER A 6 16.65 -39.83 3.29
CA SER A 6 16.85 -39.81 4.75
C SER A 6 18.15 -39.08 5.14
N PRO A 7 18.18 -38.41 6.31
CA PRO A 7 19.37 -37.73 6.79
C PRO A 7 20.55 -38.69 7.05
N THR A 8 20.27 -39.96 7.38
CA THR A 8 21.28 -41.01 7.54
C THR A 8 21.92 -41.40 6.21
N PHE A 9 21.13 -41.57 5.14
CA PHE A 9 21.65 -41.88 3.81
C PHE A 9 22.44 -40.70 3.22
N ARG A 10 22.03 -39.45 3.48
CA ARG A 10 22.82 -38.27 3.13
C ARG A 10 24.17 -38.23 3.84
N LYS A 11 24.21 -38.57 5.12
CA LYS A 11 25.45 -38.60 5.90
C LYS A 11 26.38 -39.73 5.42
N TRP A 12 25.83 -40.88 5.06
CA TRP A 12 26.56 -41.98 4.45
C TRP A 12 27.11 -41.60 3.08
N MET A 13 26.29 -41.05 2.16
CA MET A 13 26.75 -40.57 0.85
C MET A 13 27.91 -39.59 1.00
N LYS A 14 27.79 -38.56 1.86
CA LYS A 14 28.89 -37.60 2.09
C LYS A 14 30.17 -38.28 2.57
N LYS A 15 30.06 -39.25 3.49
CA LYS A 15 31.22 -39.99 4.01
C LYS A 15 31.86 -40.85 2.91
N SER A 16 31.07 -41.59 2.14
CA SER A 16 31.58 -42.43 1.05
C SER A 16 32.19 -41.60 -0.08
N THR A 17 31.61 -40.44 -0.40
CA THR A 17 32.19 -39.53 -1.41
C THR A 17 33.54 -39.00 -0.94
N GLN A 18 33.66 -38.68 0.35
CA GLN A 18 34.90 -38.21 0.95
C GLN A 18 35.95 -39.33 1.09
N GLU A 19 35.54 -40.57 1.32
CA GLU A 19 36.45 -41.73 1.38
C GLU A 19 36.99 -42.10 -0.01
N GLU A 20 36.18 -41.98 -1.05
CA GLU A 20 36.53 -42.44 -2.40
C GLU A 20 37.30 -41.39 -3.21
N PHE A 21 36.93 -40.10 -3.06
CA PHE A 21 37.57 -39.00 -3.79
C PHE A 21 38.43 -38.09 -2.91
N GLY A 22 38.41 -38.24 -1.58
CA GLY A 22 39.13 -37.33 -0.68
C GLY A 22 40.63 -37.30 -0.90
N SER A 23 41.26 -38.46 -1.13
CA SER A 23 42.71 -38.52 -1.41
C SER A 23 43.09 -38.02 -2.81
N VAL A 24 42.17 -38.11 -3.77
CA VAL A 24 42.36 -37.58 -5.14
C VAL A 24 42.27 -36.05 -5.09
N ILE A 25 41.22 -35.53 -4.45
CA ILE A 25 41.03 -34.09 -4.22
C ILE A 25 42.19 -33.49 -3.43
N GLU A 26 42.64 -34.12 -2.34
CA GLU A 26 43.78 -33.62 -1.56
C GLU A 26 45.09 -33.64 -2.36
N LYS A 27 45.31 -34.65 -3.22
CA LYS A 27 46.51 -34.73 -4.06
C LYS A 27 46.50 -33.66 -5.16
N ASP A 28 45.39 -33.50 -5.86
CA ASP A 28 45.28 -32.57 -7.00
C ASP A 28 45.21 -31.11 -6.53
N LEU A 29 44.71 -30.86 -5.30
CA LEU A 29 44.81 -29.56 -4.62
C LEU A 29 46.26 -29.21 -4.21
N THR A 30 47.13 -30.20 -3.98
CA THR A 30 48.56 -29.94 -3.69
C THR A 30 49.40 -29.64 -4.94
N GLU A 31 48.86 -29.89 -6.13
CA GLU A 31 49.49 -29.60 -7.42
C GLU A 31 49.02 -28.26 -8.04
N ASP A 32 48.32 -27.40 -7.28
CA ASP A 32 47.86 -26.03 -7.64
C ASP A 32 46.91 -25.96 -8.87
N GLN A 33 46.12 -27.01 -9.12
CA GLN A 33 45.07 -27.02 -10.15
C GLN A 33 43.77 -26.31 -9.72
N ASP A 34 43.05 -25.70 -10.67
CA ASP A 34 41.80 -24.98 -10.40
C ASP A 34 40.71 -25.94 -9.89
N THR A 35 40.11 -25.59 -8.73
CA THR A 35 39.08 -26.37 -8.05
C THR A 35 37.88 -26.76 -8.94
N LEU A 36 37.59 -25.94 -9.95
CA LEU A 36 36.52 -26.20 -10.92
C LEU A 36 36.90 -27.26 -11.95
N GLU A 37 38.16 -27.33 -12.37
CA GLU A 37 38.67 -28.37 -13.28
C GLU A 37 38.78 -29.72 -12.57
N ILE A 38 39.29 -29.74 -11.34
CA ILE A 38 39.35 -30.96 -10.50
C ILE A 38 37.94 -31.53 -10.31
N ALA A 39 36.96 -30.67 -10.01
CA ALA A 39 35.57 -31.09 -9.87
C ALA A 39 35.00 -31.66 -11.18
N GLN A 40 35.31 -31.07 -12.33
CA GLN A 40 34.84 -31.55 -13.63
C GLN A 40 35.51 -32.87 -14.04
N GLU A 41 36.81 -33.04 -13.79
CA GLU A 41 37.51 -34.31 -14.04
C GLU A 41 36.95 -35.43 -13.17
N ILE A 42 36.72 -35.17 -11.88
CA ILE A 42 36.10 -36.14 -10.98
C ILE A 42 34.67 -36.46 -11.41
N ILE A 43 33.86 -35.47 -11.81
CA ILE A 43 32.48 -35.71 -12.27
C ILE A 43 32.46 -36.58 -13.54
N ASN A 44 33.43 -36.39 -14.44
CA ASN A 44 33.54 -37.12 -15.69
C ASN A 44 34.37 -38.41 -15.58
N SER A 45 34.89 -38.71 -14.38
CA SER A 45 35.77 -39.86 -14.15
C SER A 45 34.97 -41.17 -14.18
N LYS A 46 35.67 -42.24 -14.56
CA LYS A 46 35.08 -43.58 -14.56
C LYS A 46 34.74 -44.02 -13.14
N GLU A 47 35.56 -43.63 -12.15
CA GLU A 47 35.28 -43.88 -10.74
C GLU A 47 33.99 -43.19 -10.28
N MET A 48 33.69 -41.95 -10.71
CA MET A 48 32.42 -41.30 -10.39
C MET A 48 31.23 -42.01 -11.03
N THR A 49 31.36 -42.52 -12.26
CA THR A 49 30.28 -43.31 -12.86
C THR A 49 30.04 -44.62 -12.10
N ASP A 50 31.10 -45.32 -11.71
CA ASP A 50 31.01 -46.56 -10.92
C ASP A 50 30.48 -46.28 -9.51
N PHE A 51 30.91 -45.18 -8.88
CA PHE A 51 30.40 -44.69 -7.60
C PHE A 51 28.92 -44.33 -7.67
N LEU A 52 28.47 -43.63 -8.71
CA LEU A 52 27.05 -43.31 -8.92
C LEU A 52 26.21 -44.55 -9.16
N THR A 53 26.73 -45.58 -9.83
CA THR A 53 26.02 -46.87 -9.95
C THR A 53 25.95 -47.58 -8.59
N THR A 54 27.02 -47.52 -7.79
CA THR A 54 27.07 -48.08 -6.43
C THR A 54 26.13 -47.35 -5.49
N ILE A 55 26.07 -46.02 -5.53
CA ILE A 55 25.08 -45.22 -4.81
C ILE A 55 23.67 -45.52 -5.29
N LYS A 56 23.43 -45.71 -6.59
CA LYS A 56 22.10 -46.09 -7.11
C LYS A 56 21.69 -47.46 -6.58
N ILE A 57 22.59 -48.44 -6.58
CA ILE A 57 22.35 -49.78 -6.03
C ILE A 57 22.11 -49.68 -4.52
N ALA A 58 22.95 -48.95 -3.78
CA ALA A 58 22.81 -48.71 -2.35
C ALA A 58 21.53 -47.93 -2.03
N TYR A 59 21.12 -46.98 -2.86
CA TYR A 59 19.87 -46.23 -2.71
C TYR A 59 18.65 -47.10 -3.01
N HIS A 60 18.72 -47.97 -4.02
CA HIS A 60 17.69 -48.97 -4.26
C HIS A 60 17.61 -49.96 -3.11
N GLN A 61 18.74 -50.47 -2.61
CA GLN A 61 18.79 -51.31 -1.42
C GLN A 61 18.32 -50.59 -0.16
N HIS A 62 18.61 -49.29 0.01
CA HIS A 62 18.20 -48.48 1.17
C HIS A 62 16.73 -48.06 1.06
N ARG A 63 16.19 -47.91 -0.15
CA ARG A 63 14.77 -47.71 -0.45
C ARG A 63 13.99 -49.00 -0.32
N ASP A 64 14.58 -50.13 -0.69
CA ASP A 64 14.02 -51.45 -0.49
C ASP A 64 14.13 -51.87 0.97
N THR A 65 15.17 -51.50 1.73
CA THR A 65 15.17 -51.63 3.20
C THR A 65 14.24 -50.63 3.86
N LEU A 66 14.00 -49.44 3.30
CA LEU A 66 12.93 -48.55 3.77
C LEU A 66 11.55 -49.14 3.46
N ARG A 67 11.34 -49.80 2.31
CA ARG A 67 10.10 -50.53 2.01
C ARG A 67 9.96 -51.77 2.89
N PHE A 68 11.00 -52.56 3.06
CA PHE A 68 11.07 -53.72 3.95
C PHE A 68 10.97 -53.30 5.43
N SER A 69 11.47 -52.13 5.85
CA SER A 69 11.30 -51.63 7.23
C SER A 69 9.98 -50.89 7.43
N THR A 70 9.33 -50.36 6.38
CA THR A 70 7.94 -49.89 6.46
C THR A 70 6.97 -51.08 6.42
N GLU A 71 7.34 -52.20 5.77
CA GLU A 71 6.62 -53.47 5.80
C GLU A 71 6.87 -54.25 7.11
N LEU A 72 8.10 -54.24 7.66
CA LEU A 72 8.45 -54.85 8.96
C LEU A 72 8.03 -54.00 10.17
N ALA A 73 7.90 -52.67 10.05
CA ALA A 73 7.29 -51.84 11.09
C ALA A 73 5.76 -51.93 11.10
N GLY A 74 5.16 -52.48 10.04
CA GLY A 74 3.78 -52.97 10.02
C GLY A 74 3.62 -54.34 10.67
N GLU A 75 4.70 -55.01 11.07
CA GLU A 75 4.69 -56.37 11.65
C GLU A 75 5.34 -56.44 13.05
N SER A 76 5.30 -55.39 13.86
CA SER A 76 5.50 -55.53 15.31
C SER A 76 4.14 -55.68 16.00
N ARG A 77 3.66 -56.92 15.89
CA ARG A 77 2.35 -57.37 16.34
C ARG A 77 2.66 -58.50 17.32
N PRO A 78 2.27 -58.42 18.61
CA PRO A 78 2.67 -59.42 19.57
C PRO A 78 2.10 -60.77 19.13
N GLN A 79 3.00 -61.69 18.75
CA GLN A 79 2.66 -63.07 18.47
C GLN A 79 2.12 -63.70 19.75
N THR A 80 0.80 -63.78 19.84
CA THR A 80 0.14 -64.90 20.50
C THR A 80 -0.95 -65.42 19.58
N SER A 81 -1.01 -66.75 19.50
CA SER A 81 -1.87 -67.62 18.70
C SER A 81 -1.42 -67.88 17.25
N MET A 82 -0.76 -69.04 17.12
CA MET A 82 -0.59 -69.82 15.90
C MET A 82 -1.87 -69.96 15.09
N SER A 83 -1.72 -70.07 13.77
CA SER A 83 -2.62 -70.89 12.96
C SER A 83 -1.97 -71.27 11.64
N LEU A 84 -1.95 -72.58 11.42
CA LEU A 84 -1.49 -73.31 10.25
C LEU A 84 -2.10 -72.78 8.94
N SER A 85 -1.25 -72.49 7.96
CA SER A 85 -1.63 -72.51 6.54
C SER A 85 -1.61 -73.96 6.06
N SER A 86 -2.78 -74.57 5.96
CA SER A 86 -2.99 -75.76 5.13
C SER A 86 -3.33 -75.31 3.70
N ASP A 87 -2.63 -75.88 2.74
CA ASP A 87 -2.87 -75.75 1.30
C ASP A 87 -4.34 -76.06 0.94
N LEU A 88 -5.09 -75.04 0.54
CA LEU A 88 -6.30 -75.22 -0.28
C LEU A 88 -6.27 -74.21 -1.42
N SER A 89 -6.35 -74.76 -2.64
CA SER A 89 -6.16 -74.13 -3.93
C SER A 89 -7.16 -73.02 -4.24
N CYS A 90 -6.66 -72.03 -4.99
CA CYS A 90 -7.34 -70.84 -5.52
C CYS A 90 -8.60 -71.12 -6.38
N ASP A 91 -8.89 -72.38 -6.72
CA ASP A 91 -9.89 -72.73 -7.72
C ASP A 91 -11.35 -72.77 -7.21
N GLU A 92 -11.59 -72.82 -5.89
CA GLU A 92 -12.97 -72.79 -5.35
C GLU A 92 -13.61 -71.38 -5.33
N TRP A 93 -12.80 -70.31 -5.41
CA TRP A 93 -13.30 -68.93 -5.22
C TRP A 93 -13.79 -68.26 -6.50
N ASN A 94 -13.46 -68.80 -7.67
CA ASN A 94 -13.93 -68.28 -8.95
C ASN A 94 -15.41 -68.62 -9.26
N ALA A 95 -16.04 -69.51 -8.49
CA ALA A 95 -17.44 -69.91 -8.66
C ALA A 95 -18.47 -68.88 -8.12
N LEU A 96 -18.05 -67.82 -7.42
CA LEU A 96 -18.95 -66.96 -6.64
C LEU A 96 -19.56 -65.77 -7.39
N LYS A 97 -19.36 -65.64 -8.70
CA LYS A 97 -19.78 -64.45 -9.49
C LYS A 97 -21.29 -64.28 -9.69
N TYR A 98 -22.14 -65.16 -9.15
CA TYR A 98 -23.60 -65.15 -9.36
C TYR A 98 -24.42 -65.45 -8.08
N LEU A 99 -23.99 -64.97 -6.91
CA LEU A 99 -24.70 -65.14 -5.63
C LEU A 99 -24.80 -63.83 -4.84
N THR A 100 -25.97 -63.51 -4.28
CA THR A 100 -26.17 -62.33 -3.41
C THR A 100 -25.38 -62.43 -2.11
N ASP A 101 -25.25 -63.65 -1.60
CA ASP A 101 -24.65 -63.97 -0.30
C ASP A 101 -23.12 -63.82 -0.23
N GLN A 102 -22.50 -63.14 -1.19
CA GLN A 102 -21.08 -62.78 -1.07
C GLN A 102 -20.81 -61.99 0.23
N TYR A 103 -21.66 -61.02 0.59
CA TYR A 103 -21.43 -60.22 1.81
C TYR A 103 -21.78 -60.97 3.09
N SER A 104 -22.87 -61.74 3.13
CA SER A 104 -23.24 -62.55 4.31
C SER A 104 -22.15 -63.60 4.62
N TYR A 105 -21.56 -64.19 3.58
CA TYR A 105 -20.43 -65.09 3.71
C TYR A 105 -19.15 -64.40 4.22
N ILE A 106 -18.82 -63.22 3.71
CA ILE A 106 -17.66 -62.42 4.17
C ILE A 106 -17.87 -61.95 5.63
N ILE A 107 -19.08 -61.54 6.00
CA ILE A 107 -19.45 -61.12 7.37
C ILE A 107 -19.27 -62.29 8.35
N ASN A 108 -19.67 -63.51 7.98
CA ASN A 108 -19.44 -64.72 8.77
C ASN A 108 -17.96 -65.11 8.86
N LYS A 109 -17.11 -64.70 7.92
CA LYS A 109 -15.65 -64.88 8.05
C LYS A 109 -15.02 -63.88 9.01
N ILE A 110 -15.59 -62.68 9.14
CA ILE A 110 -15.06 -61.58 9.96
C ILE A 110 -15.55 -61.63 11.42
N SER A 111 -16.61 -62.38 11.69
CA SER A 111 -17.26 -62.49 13.00
C SER A 111 -16.32 -62.98 14.11
N CYS A 112 -16.62 -62.59 15.35
CA CYS A 112 -15.75 -62.81 16.51
C CYS A 112 -15.59 -64.29 16.92
N ASP A 113 -16.45 -65.18 16.43
CA ASP A 113 -16.39 -66.63 16.65
C ASP A 113 -15.34 -67.35 15.79
N LYS A 114 -14.73 -66.65 14.83
CA LYS A 114 -13.69 -67.20 13.93
C LYS A 114 -12.27 -66.89 14.42
N PRO A 115 -11.26 -67.73 14.09
CA PRO A 115 -9.87 -67.47 14.47
C PRO A 115 -9.26 -66.28 13.70
N VAL A 116 -8.22 -65.67 14.28
CA VAL A 116 -7.62 -64.39 13.82
C VAL A 116 -7.25 -64.40 12.32
N HIS A 117 -6.62 -65.46 11.82
CA HIS A 117 -6.22 -65.59 10.41
C HIS A 117 -7.42 -65.64 9.45
N VAL A 118 -8.51 -66.32 9.82
CA VAL A 118 -9.75 -66.39 9.02
C VAL A 118 -10.43 -65.02 8.96
N ARG A 119 -10.44 -64.31 10.10
CA ARG A 119 -10.99 -62.96 10.19
C ARG A 119 -10.18 -61.98 9.35
N LEU A 120 -8.84 -62.05 9.42
CA LEU A 120 -7.94 -61.25 8.60
C LEU A 120 -8.13 -61.47 7.09
N ALA A 121 -8.19 -62.72 6.65
CA ALA A 121 -8.49 -63.06 5.25
C ALA A 121 -9.88 -62.54 4.83
N GLY A 122 -10.86 -62.58 5.75
CA GLY A 122 -12.17 -61.96 5.57
C GLY A 122 -12.09 -60.45 5.35
N TYR A 123 -11.37 -59.74 6.22
CA TYR A 123 -11.14 -58.29 6.09
C TYR A 123 -10.41 -57.92 4.79
N GLU A 124 -9.40 -58.67 4.38
CA GLU A 124 -8.68 -58.44 3.12
C GLU A 124 -9.59 -58.62 1.90
N THR A 125 -10.43 -59.66 1.92
CA THR A 125 -11.42 -59.90 0.86
C THR A 125 -12.42 -58.74 0.80
N LEU A 126 -12.88 -58.25 1.96
CA LEU A 126 -13.78 -57.10 2.05
C LEU A 126 -13.10 -55.80 1.54
N LEU A 127 -11.83 -55.58 1.85
CA LEU A 127 -11.04 -54.45 1.35
C LEU A 127 -10.78 -54.51 -0.16
N LYS A 128 -10.70 -55.71 -0.76
CA LYS A 128 -10.54 -55.91 -2.21
C LYS A 128 -11.87 -55.82 -2.98
N SER A 129 -13.01 -56.02 -2.32
CA SER A 129 -14.34 -55.94 -2.94
C SER A 129 -14.79 -54.51 -3.26
N GLU A 130 -15.67 -54.34 -4.26
CA GLU A 130 -16.40 -53.09 -4.50
C GLU A 130 -17.51 -52.96 -3.45
N LEU A 131 -17.43 -51.96 -2.57
CA LEU A 131 -18.34 -51.82 -1.41
C LEU A 131 -19.56 -50.91 -1.69
N THR A 132 -19.72 -50.43 -2.92
CA THR A 132 -20.82 -49.54 -3.32
C THR A 132 -22.19 -50.20 -3.21
N ASN A 133 -22.29 -51.52 -3.41
CA ASN A 133 -23.55 -52.28 -3.33
C ASN A 133 -23.81 -52.90 -1.94
N ALA A 134 -22.80 -52.96 -1.07
CA ALA A 134 -22.92 -53.54 0.29
C ALA A 134 -23.95 -52.80 1.16
N ALA A 135 -24.07 -51.50 0.93
CA ALA A 135 -25.00 -50.56 1.55
C ALA A 135 -26.49 -50.91 1.35
N THR A 136 -26.82 -51.57 0.24
CA THR A 136 -28.21 -51.94 -0.11
C THR A 136 -28.63 -53.34 0.36
N SER A 137 -27.72 -54.07 1.01
CA SER A 137 -27.96 -55.43 1.47
C SER A 137 -28.69 -55.49 2.82
N GLN A 138 -29.56 -56.48 3.02
CA GLN A 138 -30.19 -56.77 4.32
C GLN A 138 -29.17 -57.12 5.43
N SER A 139 -27.89 -57.35 5.07
CA SER A 139 -26.79 -57.67 5.97
C SER A 139 -25.98 -56.48 6.48
N TRP A 140 -26.36 -55.23 6.12
CA TRP A 140 -25.61 -54.02 6.46
C TRP A 140 -25.49 -53.77 7.98
N ASP A 141 -26.57 -53.90 8.74
CA ASP A 141 -26.54 -53.74 10.20
C ASP A 141 -25.64 -54.79 10.88
N VAL A 142 -25.62 -56.01 10.33
CA VAL A 142 -24.78 -57.10 10.81
C VAL A 142 -23.31 -56.83 10.48
N LEU A 143 -23.02 -56.26 9.31
CA LEU A 143 -21.67 -55.80 8.95
C LEU A 143 -21.21 -54.69 9.90
N LEU A 144 -22.01 -53.65 10.10
CA LEU A 144 -21.69 -52.55 11.01
C LEU A 144 -21.47 -53.04 12.45
N LYS A 145 -22.25 -54.01 12.92
CA LYS A 145 -22.04 -54.64 14.24
C LYS A 145 -20.73 -55.43 14.29
N THR A 146 -20.45 -56.28 13.31
CA THR A 146 -19.23 -57.10 13.27
C THR A 146 -17.96 -56.27 13.11
N LEU A 147 -18.03 -55.18 12.35
CA LEU A 147 -16.96 -54.20 12.24
C LEU A 147 -16.70 -53.49 13.57
N ARG A 148 -17.75 -53.07 14.29
CA ARG A 148 -17.64 -52.50 15.65
C ARG A 148 -16.98 -53.48 16.63
N ASP A 149 -17.38 -54.74 16.59
CA ASP A 149 -16.76 -55.81 17.38
C ASP A 149 -15.27 -55.98 17.02
N GLY A 150 -14.93 -55.80 15.73
CA GLY A 150 -13.55 -55.75 15.24
C GLY A 150 -12.72 -54.59 15.79
N ILE A 151 -13.31 -53.41 16.05
CA ILE A 151 -12.61 -52.30 16.72
C ILE A 151 -12.38 -52.63 18.21
N ALA A 152 -13.38 -53.25 18.86
CA ALA A 152 -13.30 -53.66 20.26
C ALA A 152 -12.29 -54.81 20.51
N ASP A 153 -11.88 -55.52 19.47
CA ASP A 153 -11.03 -56.72 19.52
C ASP A 153 -9.66 -56.49 20.18
N GLY A 154 -9.20 -57.43 21.01
CA GLY A 154 -7.89 -57.35 21.67
C GLY A 154 -6.69 -57.41 20.72
N SER A 155 -6.88 -57.89 19.50
CA SER A 155 -5.80 -58.13 18.56
C SER A 155 -5.26 -56.86 17.91
N ARG A 156 -3.96 -56.64 18.21
CA ARG A 156 -2.88 -56.08 17.36
C ARG A 156 -2.88 -56.51 15.89
N ALA A 157 -3.82 -57.31 15.40
CA ALA A 157 -3.96 -57.74 14.01
C ALA A 157 -5.44 -57.89 13.59
N ILE A 158 -6.39 -57.14 14.16
CA ILE A 158 -7.81 -57.12 13.73
C ILE A 158 -8.38 -55.70 13.76
N PHE A 159 -8.05 -54.93 14.80
CA PHE A 159 -8.41 -53.52 14.92
C PHE A 159 -8.02 -52.72 13.67
N ASP A 160 -6.80 -52.89 13.18
CA ASP A 160 -6.29 -52.19 11.99
C ASP A 160 -7.09 -52.50 10.74
N SER A 161 -7.42 -53.78 10.54
CA SER A 161 -8.18 -54.24 9.37
C SER A 161 -9.62 -53.75 9.43
N SER A 162 -10.25 -53.74 10.61
CA SER A 162 -11.57 -53.13 10.81
C SER A 162 -11.54 -51.62 10.56
N LEU A 163 -10.55 -50.89 11.10
CA LEU A 163 -10.45 -49.44 10.92
C LEU A 163 -10.21 -49.06 9.44
N LYS A 164 -9.41 -49.85 8.70
CA LYS A 164 -9.23 -49.69 7.25
C LYS A 164 -10.55 -49.89 6.50
N VAL A 165 -11.35 -50.89 6.86
CA VAL A 165 -12.67 -51.09 6.23
C VAL A 165 -13.61 -49.93 6.53
N HIS A 166 -13.67 -49.44 7.78
CA HIS A 166 -14.44 -48.23 8.10
C HIS A 166 -14.00 -47.04 7.26
N SER A 167 -12.69 -46.81 7.10
CA SER A 167 -12.18 -45.71 6.28
C SER A 167 -12.61 -45.82 4.81
N LYS A 168 -12.69 -47.04 4.27
CA LYS A 168 -13.16 -47.29 2.89
C LYS A 168 -14.69 -47.09 2.77
N LEU A 169 -15.45 -47.53 3.77
CA LEU A 169 -16.91 -47.38 3.81
C LEU A 169 -17.36 -45.92 4.01
N LEU A 170 -16.56 -45.09 4.67
CA LEU A 170 -16.85 -43.66 4.81
C LEU A 170 -16.90 -42.90 3.47
N ASN A 171 -16.36 -43.46 2.38
CA ASN A 171 -16.43 -42.89 1.03
C ASN A 171 -17.67 -43.35 0.23
N THR A 172 -18.59 -44.10 0.86
CA THR A 172 -19.81 -44.64 0.23
C THR A 172 -21.04 -43.75 0.56
N PRO A 173 -22.16 -43.85 -0.19
CA PRO A 173 -23.35 -43.01 0.05
C PRO A 173 -24.00 -43.16 1.44
N GLN A 174 -23.73 -44.25 2.17
CA GLN A 174 -24.19 -44.46 3.56
C GLN A 174 -23.15 -44.07 4.62
N SER A 175 -22.29 -43.10 4.32
CA SER A 175 -21.24 -42.62 5.23
C SER A 175 -21.75 -42.22 6.62
N GLN A 176 -22.98 -41.73 6.74
CA GLN A 176 -23.58 -41.30 8.01
C GLN A 176 -23.77 -42.44 9.03
N GLU A 177 -24.15 -43.63 8.57
CA GLU A 177 -24.34 -44.79 9.46
C GLU A 177 -23.01 -45.37 9.91
N VAL A 178 -22.00 -45.36 9.01
CA VAL A 178 -20.61 -45.73 9.33
C VAL A 178 -20.00 -44.74 10.32
N TYR A 179 -20.25 -43.45 10.14
CA TYR A 179 -19.83 -42.37 11.04
C TYR A 179 -20.45 -42.53 12.44
N THR A 180 -21.76 -42.77 12.50
CA THR A 180 -22.48 -43.05 13.75
C THR A 180 -21.94 -44.32 14.42
N ASN A 181 -21.60 -45.34 13.63
CA ASN A 181 -20.99 -46.57 14.15
C ASN A 181 -19.63 -46.31 14.81
N LEU A 182 -18.76 -45.51 14.19
CA LEU A 182 -17.46 -45.12 14.77
C LEU A 182 -17.61 -44.36 16.10
N ILE A 183 -18.55 -43.41 16.18
CA ILE A 183 -18.86 -42.72 17.44
C ILE A 183 -19.34 -43.71 18.50
N SER A 184 -20.24 -44.63 18.12
CA SER A 184 -20.73 -45.67 19.03
C SER A 184 -19.62 -46.61 19.52
N ALA A 185 -18.67 -46.94 18.63
CA ALA A 185 -17.52 -47.79 18.95
C ALA A 185 -16.57 -47.10 19.93
N PHE A 186 -16.31 -45.80 19.74
CA PHE A 186 -15.55 -44.99 20.68
C PHE A 186 -16.20 -44.98 22.06
N ASN A 187 -17.50 -44.64 22.13
CA ASN A 187 -18.24 -44.58 23.40
C ASN A 187 -18.28 -45.94 24.11
N ALA A 188 -18.45 -47.04 23.37
CA ALA A 188 -18.46 -48.39 23.94
C ALA A 188 -17.11 -48.76 24.57
N GLN A 189 -15.99 -48.34 23.97
CA GLN A 189 -14.65 -48.57 24.53
C GLN A 189 -14.38 -47.67 25.73
N TYR A 190 -14.77 -46.40 25.63
CA TYR A 190 -14.51 -45.39 26.65
C TYR A 190 -15.34 -45.61 27.93
N HIS A 191 -16.61 -46.03 27.81
CA HIS A 191 -17.51 -46.26 28.96
C HIS A 191 -17.54 -47.70 29.46
N SER A 192 -16.63 -48.56 28.98
CA SER A 192 -16.56 -49.94 29.45
C SER A 192 -16.09 -49.99 30.91
N LYS A 193 -16.95 -50.52 31.80
CA LYS A 193 -16.62 -50.70 33.23
C LYS A 193 -15.33 -51.51 33.47
N LYS A 194 -14.95 -52.38 32.53
CA LYS A 194 -13.73 -53.21 32.60
C LYS A 194 -12.44 -52.45 32.27
N LEU A 195 -12.55 -51.33 31.55
CA LEU A 195 -11.42 -50.58 31.00
C LEU A 195 -11.20 -49.23 31.69
N TYR A 196 -12.05 -48.90 32.67
CA TYR A 196 -12.09 -47.60 33.34
C TYR A 196 -10.77 -47.21 34.03
N GLU A 197 -10.11 -48.17 34.70
CA GLU A 197 -8.83 -47.94 35.39
C GLU A 197 -7.64 -47.74 34.43
N VAL A 198 -7.83 -48.11 33.15
CA VAL A 198 -6.80 -48.07 32.09
C VAL A 198 -7.02 -46.86 31.16
N LEU A 199 -7.99 -46.00 31.46
CA LEU A 199 -8.25 -44.79 30.67
C LEU A 199 -7.15 -43.74 30.89
N PRO A 200 -6.87 -42.91 29.87
CA PRO A 200 -5.86 -41.88 29.99
C PRO A 200 -6.34 -40.79 30.97
N SER A 201 -5.42 -40.31 31.80
CA SER A 201 -5.71 -39.29 32.82
C SER A 201 -4.78 -38.09 32.71
N LEU A 202 -5.16 -36.94 33.25
CA LEU A 202 -4.33 -35.74 33.38
C LEU A 202 -3.09 -35.99 34.25
N THR A 203 -3.07 -37.03 35.09
CA THR A 203 -1.90 -37.41 35.89
C THR A 203 -0.95 -38.35 35.15
N THR A 204 -1.49 -39.29 34.37
CA THR A 204 -0.70 -40.32 33.68
C THR A 204 -0.38 -39.97 32.22
N GLY A 205 -1.07 -38.97 31.67
CA GLY A 205 -0.97 -38.60 30.26
C GLY A 205 -1.51 -39.69 29.31
N ILE A 206 -1.16 -39.57 28.03
CA ILE A 206 -1.44 -40.58 26.99
C ILE A 206 -0.19 -41.40 26.76
N ASN A 207 -0.26 -42.67 27.17
CA ASN A 207 0.78 -43.67 26.95
C ASN A 207 0.37 -44.66 25.83
N PHE A 208 1.08 -44.67 24.70
CA PHE A 208 0.78 -45.55 23.56
C PHE A 208 1.18 -47.02 23.76
N LYS A 209 1.86 -47.37 24.87
CA LYS A 209 2.03 -48.76 25.33
C LYS A 209 0.68 -49.39 25.68
N ILE A 210 -0.24 -48.58 26.19
CA ILE A 210 -1.61 -49.00 26.47
C ILE A 210 -2.37 -48.97 25.15
N PHE A 211 -2.64 -50.16 24.59
CA PHE A 211 -3.32 -50.27 23.29
C PHE A 211 -4.68 -49.55 23.27
N LEU A 212 -5.39 -49.48 24.40
CA LEU A 212 -6.63 -48.71 24.51
C LEU A 212 -6.44 -47.22 24.18
N HIS A 213 -5.34 -46.60 24.62
CA HIS A 213 -5.05 -45.20 24.32
C HIS A 213 -4.84 -44.99 22.82
N GLU A 214 -4.07 -45.88 22.18
CA GLU A 214 -3.87 -45.87 20.74
C GLU A 214 -5.19 -46.03 19.98
N LYS A 215 -6.06 -46.97 20.41
CA LYS A 215 -7.37 -47.19 19.79
C LYS A 215 -8.22 -45.93 19.83
N LEU A 216 -8.36 -45.31 21.00
CA LEU A 216 -9.17 -44.10 21.17
C LEU A 216 -8.65 -42.96 20.27
N CYS A 217 -7.34 -42.71 20.23
CA CYS A 217 -6.74 -41.70 19.38
C CYS A 217 -6.93 -41.99 17.88
N ARG A 218 -6.77 -43.25 17.45
CA ARG A 218 -6.88 -43.63 16.03
C ARG A 218 -8.33 -43.61 15.52
N ILE A 219 -9.30 -44.00 16.35
CA ILE A 219 -10.73 -43.87 16.04
C ILE A 219 -11.08 -42.38 15.90
N MET A 220 -10.67 -41.56 16.86
CA MET A 220 -10.93 -40.11 16.85
C MET A 220 -10.28 -39.43 15.63
N ASN A 221 -9.04 -39.78 15.29
CA ASN A 221 -8.36 -39.25 14.11
C ASN A 221 -9.11 -39.59 12.81
N LEU A 222 -9.68 -40.80 12.68
CA LEU A 222 -10.48 -41.16 11.51
C LEU A 222 -11.78 -40.34 11.43
N ILE A 223 -12.46 -40.11 12.57
CA ILE A 223 -13.65 -39.26 12.67
C ILE A 223 -13.34 -37.84 12.20
N ILE A 224 -12.27 -37.23 12.73
CA ILE A 224 -11.86 -35.87 12.38
C ILE A 224 -11.51 -35.79 10.89
N ARG A 225 -10.67 -36.70 10.38
CA ARG A 225 -10.26 -36.71 8.95
C ARG A 225 -11.43 -36.83 8.00
N HIS A 226 -12.43 -37.65 8.35
CA HIS A 226 -13.64 -37.77 7.54
C HIS A 226 -14.43 -36.46 7.47
N GLN A 227 -14.60 -35.78 8.60
CA GLN A 227 -15.24 -34.46 8.63
C GLN A 227 -14.46 -33.46 7.77
N GLU A 228 -13.13 -33.48 7.80
CA GLU A 228 -12.31 -32.61 6.97
C GLU A 228 -12.49 -32.86 5.47
N GLU A 229 -12.59 -34.12 5.05
CA GLU A 229 -12.79 -34.49 3.64
C GLU A 229 -14.17 -34.09 3.12
N ILE A 230 -15.23 -34.32 3.90
CA ILE A 230 -16.60 -33.91 3.51
C ILE A 230 -16.64 -32.40 3.24
N LEU A 231 -16.01 -31.59 4.10
CA LEU A 231 -16.04 -30.14 3.96
C LEU A 231 -15.28 -29.60 2.74
N LYS A 232 -14.39 -30.38 2.11
CA LYS A 232 -13.70 -29.97 0.88
C LYS A 232 -14.60 -30.03 -0.36
N GLY A 233 -15.64 -30.86 -0.35
CA GLY A 233 -16.45 -31.18 -1.53
C GLY A 233 -17.86 -30.60 -1.55
N VAL A 234 -18.32 -29.95 -0.48
CA VAL A 234 -19.74 -29.60 -0.29
C VAL A 234 -20.07 -28.18 -0.74
N ARG A 235 -21.17 -28.06 -1.52
CA ARG A 235 -21.77 -26.77 -1.92
C ARG A 235 -23.11 -26.53 -1.23
N ASN A 236 -24.00 -27.53 -1.24
CA ASN A 236 -25.29 -27.51 -0.55
C ASN A 236 -25.14 -28.21 0.80
N VAL A 237 -25.68 -27.64 1.88
CA VAL A 237 -25.80 -28.37 3.15
C VAL A 237 -26.97 -29.32 3.05
N ASP A 238 -26.68 -30.62 3.03
CA ASP A 238 -27.68 -31.67 3.12
C ASP A 238 -27.99 -32.00 4.59
N LYS A 239 -29.17 -32.57 4.85
CA LYS A 239 -29.62 -32.99 6.19
C LYS A 239 -28.61 -33.91 6.90
N THR A 240 -27.88 -34.73 6.13
CA THR A 240 -26.83 -35.63 6.64
C THR A 240 -25.67 -34.87 7.29
N LEU A 241 -25.27 -33.73 6.71
CA LEU A 241 -24.23 -32.88 7.27
C LEU A 241 -24.70 -32.17 8.54
N GLU A 242 -25.97 -31.77 8.59
CA GLU A 242 -26.55 -31.18 9.81
C GLU A 242 -26.54 -32.16 10.98
N GLU A 243 -27.02 -33.39 10.73
CA GLU A 243 -27.02 -34.47 11.72
C GLU A 243 -25.60 -34.82 12.16
N MET A 244 -24.61 -34.83 11.25
CA MET A 244 -23.21 -35.04 11.60
C MET A 244 -22.66 -33.97 12.55
N ILE A 245 -22.95 -32.68 12.28
CA ILE A 245 -22.52 -31.57 13.14
C ILE A 245 -23.18 -31.69 14.52
N GLU A 246 -24.49 -31.93 14.57
CA GLU A 246 -25.22 -32.10 15.83
C GLU A 246 -24.69 -33.30 16.64
N GLN A 247 -24.52 -34.46 16.00
CA GLN A 247 -23.98 -35.67 16.64
C GLN A 247 -22.57 -35.43 17.20
N PHE A 248 -21.71 -34.72 16.47
CA PHE A 248 -20.35 -34.43 16.94
C PHE A 248 -20.34 -33.47 18.14
N ILE A 249 -21.16 -32.41 18.12
CA ILE A 249 -21.26 -31.48 19.25
C ILE A 249 -21.85 -32.18 20.47
N VAL A 250 -22.89 -32.99 20.29
CA VAL A 250 -23.44 -33.82 21.37
C VAL A 250 -22.38 -34.78 21.89
N PHE A 251 -21.61 -35.42 21.01
CA PHE A 251 -20.51 -36.32 21.39
C PHE A 251 -19.42 -35.63 22.23
N LEU A 252 -19.03 -34.39 21.88
CA LEU A 252 -18.13 -33.57 22.71
C LEU A 252 -18.77 -33.18 24.05
N SER A 253 -20.10 -33.05 24.09
CA SER A 253 -20.88 -32.61 25.26
C SER A 253 -21.34 -33.76 26.16
N SER A 254 -21.26 -35.02 25.69
CA SER A 254 -21.87 -36.22 26.32
C SER A 254 -21.24 -36.59 27.67
N GLN A 255 -20.23 -35.85 28.13
CA GLN A 255 -19.62 -36.02 29.43
C GLN A 255 -20.01 -34.85 30.35
N ALA A 256 -21.24 -34.90 30.86
CA ALA A 256 -21.65 -34.11 32.01
C ALA A 256 -21.11 -34.76 33.29
N PHE A 257 -19.93 -34.27 33.70
CA PHE A 257 -19.37 -34.13 35.04
C PHE A 257 -20.28 -34.53 36.23
N GLY A 258 -19.83 -35.51 37.04
CA GLY A 258 -20.44 -35.83 38.33
C GLY A 258 -19.52 -36.58 39.31
N ASN A 259 -19.17 -35.90 40.41
CA ASN A 259 -18.47 -36.34 41.63
C ASN A 259 -16.93 -36.41 41.61
N SER A 260 -16.32 -35.98 42.72
CA SER A 260 -14.90 -35.61 42.87
C SER A 260 -13.89 -36.78 42.92
N MET A 261 -14.12 -37.80 42.11
CA MET A 261 -13.14 -38.83 41.73
C MET A 261 -12.97 -38.92 40.20
N GLN A 262 -13.80 -38.21 39.43
CA GLN A 262 -13.74 -38.20 37.95
C GLN A 262 -12.80 -37.12 37.37
N THR A 263 -12.27 -36.21 38.19
CA THR A 263 -11.58 -34.98 37.74
C THR A 263 -10.27 -35.23 36.99
N ASN A 264 -9.73 -36.44 37.03
CA ASN A 264 -8.46 -36.74 36.41
C ASN A 264 -8.56 -37.45 35.06
N ILE A 265 -9.71 -37.98 34.62
CA ILE A 265 -9.78 -38.75 33.35
C ILE A 265 -9.90 -37.79 32.15
N LEU A 266 -9.21 -38.09 31.04
CA LEU A 266 -9.25 -37.26 29.82
C LEU A 266 -10.60 -37.40 29.11
N ASN A 267 -11.44 -36.36 29.17
CA ASN A 267 -12.65 -36.25 28.35
C ASN A 267 -12.38 -36.26 26.82
N THR A 268 -13.46 -36.41 26.04
CA THR A 268 -13.42 -36.41 24.57
C THR A 268 -12.76 -35.16 23.99
N LEU A 269 -13.00 -33.99 24.60
CA LEU A 269 -12.42 -32.72 24.17
C LEU A 269 -10.89 -32.70 24.34
N HIS A 270 -10.33 -33.29 25.40
CA HIS A 270 -8.88 -33.42 25.58
C HIS A 270 -8.26 -34.27 24.47
N VAL A 271 -8.90 -35.40 24.10
CA VAL A 271 -8.41 -36.29 23.02
C VAL A 271 -8.44 -35.56 21.67
N VAL A 272 -9.52 -34.84 21.37
CA VAL A 272 -9.62 -34.02 20.15
C VAL A 272 -8.57 -32.91 20.14
N SER A 273 -8.34 -32.26 21.28
CA SER A 273 -7.39 -31.15 21.39
C SER A 273 -5.94 -31.58 21.13
N ILE A 274 -5.56 -32.81 21.48
CA ILE A 274 -4.23 -33.36 21.20
C ILE A 274 -4.05 -33.62 19.70
N LEU A 275 -5.11 -34.09 19.03
CA LEU A 275 -5.07 -34.39 17.60
C LEU A 275 -5.15 -33.13 16.73
N GLU A 276 -5.93 -32.13 17.17
CA GLU A 276 -6.21 -30.90 16.42
C GLU A 276 -6.12 -29.65 17.33
N PRO A 277 -4.91 -29.23 17.77
CA PRO A 277 -4.74 -28.17 18.78
C PRO A 277 -5.17 -26.76 18.34
N GLN A 278 -5.40 -26.52 17.05
CA GLN A 278 -5.82 -25.21 16.52
C GLN A 278 -7.33 -25.12 16.23
N ALA A 279 -8.10 -26.18 16.52
CA ALA A 279 -9.52 -26.26 16.21
C ALA A 279 -9.83 -25.88 14.74
N ASN A 280 -9.08 -26.44 13.78
CA ASN A 280 -9.28 -26.15 12.35
C ASN A 280 -10.63 -26.66 11.82
N TRP A 281 -11.17 -27.72 12.44
CA TRP A 281 -12.48 -28.28 12.10
C TRP A 281 -13.60 -27.24 12.26
N SER A 282 -13.61 -26.46 13.35
CA SER A 282 -14.64 -25.44 13.60
C SER A 282 -14.49 -24.26 12.65
N LYS A 283 -13.26 -23.88 12.29
CA LYS A 283 -13.00 -22.83 11.29
C LYS A 283 -13.64 -23.19 9.95
N LYS A 284 -13.51 -24.44 9.52
CA LYS A 284 -14.12 -24.95 8.28
C LYS A 284 -15.66 -24.95 8.37
N TRP A 285 -16.24 -25.33 9.52
CA TRP A 285 -17.69 -25.30 9.73
C TRP A 285 -18.28 -23.90 9.80
N ILE A 286 -17.55 -22.91 10.29
CA ILE A 286 -18.01 -21.51 10.37
C ILE A 286 -17.97 -20.82 9.00
N HIS A 287 -17.19 -21.34 8.04
CA HIS A 287 -17.01 -20.70 6.73
C HIS A 287 -18.32 -20.55 5.94
N SER A 288 -19.08 -21.64 5.71
CA SER A 288 -20.36 -21.59 5.01
C SER A 288 -21.50 -21.08 5.91
N LEU A 289 -22.40 -20.25 5.36
CA LEU A 289 -23.55 -19.69 6.09
C LEU A 289 -24.45 -20.77 6.68
N ALA A 290 -24.69 -21.84 5.92
CA ALA A 290 -25.59 -22.91 6.32
C ALA A 290 -24.96 -23.79 7.43
N THR A 291 -23.71 -24.23 7.28
CA THR A 291 -23.01 -25.02 8.32
C THR A 291 -22.79 -24.20 9.59
N ARG A 292 -22.55 -22.89 9.47
CA ARG A 292 -22.44 -21.96 10.60
C ARG A 292 -23.72 -21.92 11.41
N LYS A 293 -24.89 -21.77 10.76
CA LYS A 293 -26.19 -21.73 11.44
C LYS A 293 -26.44 -23.02 12.23
N THR A 294 -26.17 -24.17 11.62
CA THR A 294 -26.35 -25.49 12.24
C THR A 294 -25.38 -25.70 13.40
N LEU A 295 -24.11 -25.32 13.26
CA LEU A 295 -23.14 -25.39 14.34
C LEU A 295 -23.54 -24.51 15.54
N MET A 296 -23.97 -23.27 15.30
CA MET A 296 -24.41 -22.38 16.39
C MET A 296 -25.66 -22.93 17.10
N ALA A 297 -26.61 -23.49 16.34
CA ALA A 297 -27.78 -24.14 16.91
C ALA A 297 -27.41 -25.38 17.75
N ALA A 298 -26.47 -26.19 17.28
CA ALA A 298 -25.96 -27.35 18.01
C ALA A 298 -25.23 -26.95 19.31
N LEU A 299 -24.40 -25.91 19.26
CA LEU A 299 -23.72 -25.37 20.44
C LEU A 299 -24.70 -24.76 21.44
N ALA A 300 -25.75 -24.07 20.99
CA ALA A 300 -26.81 -23.52 21.85
C ALA A 300 -27.56 -24.62 22.63
N LYS A 301 -27.72 -25.80 22.03
CA LYS A 301 -28.32 -26.98 22.69
C LYS A 301 -27.38 -27.62 23.74
N SER A 302 -26.10 -27.25 23.76
CA SER A 302 -25.06 -27.81 24.65
C SER A 302 -24.34 -26.72 25.47
N PRO A 303 -25.03 -26.04 26.41
CA PRO A 303 -24.43 -24.94 27.20
C PRO A 303 -23.27 -25.38 28.09
N SER A 304 -23.28 -26.64 28.55
CA SER A 304 -22.19 -27.21 29.36
C SER A 304 -20.87 -27.20 28.62
N LEU A 305 -20.85 -27.53 27.32
CA LEU A 305 -19.61 -27.51 26.52
C LEU A 305 -19.02 -26.10 26.45
N ILE A 306 -19.86 -25.07 26.26
CA ILE A 306 -19.45 -23.67 26.22
C ILE A 306 -18.85 -23.25 27.57
N GLN A 307 -19.48 -23.60 28.69
CA GLN A 307 -18.96 -23.30 30.03
C GLN A 307 -17.57 -23.91 30.27
N HIS A 308 -17.34 -25.15 29.83
CA HIS A 308 -16.02 -25.78 29.95
C HIS A 308 -14.97 -25.13 29.05
N ILE A 309 -15.30 -24.80 27.80
CA ILE A 309 -14.41 -24.05 26.90
C ILE A 309 -13.97 -22.74 27.58
N LEU A 310 -14.93 -21.99 28.14
CA LEU A 310 -14.64 -20.74 28.86
C LEU A 310 -13.79 -20.97 30.11
N MET A 311 -14.04 -22.04 30.87
CA MET A 311 -13.24 -22.40 32.04
C MET A 311 -11.78 -22.73 31.65
N TYR A 312 -11.56 -23.56 30.63
CA TYR A 312 -10.21 -23.90 30.16
C TYR A 312 -9.46 -22.66 29.66
N VAL A 313 -10.13 -21.77 28.94
CA VAL A 313 -9.54 -20.52 28.47
C VAL A 313 -9.20 -19.60 29.65
N ARG A 314 -10.11 -19.39 30.61
CA ARG A 314 -9.85 -18.54 31.78
C ARG A 314 -8.67 -19.06 32.59
N ASN A 315 -8.64 -20.36 32.90
CA ASN A 315 -7.55 -20.97 33.66
C ASN A 315 -6.21 -20.88 32.90
N GLY A 316 -6.23 -21.09 31.59
CA GLY A 316 -5.02 -20.99 30.77
C GLY A 316 -4.56 -19.55 30.49
N LEU A 317 -5.44 -18.55 30.60
CA LEU A 317 -5.06 -17.14 30.55
C LEU A 317 -4.44 -16.65 31.86
N THR A 318 -4.89 -17.18 33.02
CA THR A 318 -4.32 -16.85 34.33
C THR A 318 -3.00 -17.56 34.60
N ASP A 319 -2.95 -18.88 34.33
CA ASP A 319 -1.76 -19.73 34.51
C ASP A 319 -1.37 -20.32 33.16
N THR A 320 -0.70 -19.53 32.31
CA THR A 320 -0.34 -19.94 30.96
C THR A 320 0.59 -21.16 30.97
N PRO A 321 0.16 -22.31 30.43
CA PRO A 321 0.98 -23.52 30.47
C PRO A 321 2.06 -23.45 29.39
N THR A 322 3.33 -23.59 29.79
CA THR A 322 4.51 -23.36 28.95
C THR A 322 5.28 -24.63 28.56
N LEU A 323 4.86 -25.82 28.98
CA LEU A 323 5.62 -27.04 28.75
C LEU A 323 4.91 -27.97 27.76
N ILE A 324 5.45 -28.07 26.54
CA ILE A 324 5.10 -29.13 25.59
C ILE A 324 6.23 -30.17 25.65
N SER A 325 6.00 -31.28 26.33
CA SER A 325 6.92 -32.41 26.38
C SER A 325 6.27 -33.63 25.72
N VAL A 326 6.96 -34.15 24.69
CA VAL A 326 6.70 -35.46 24.09
C VAL A 326 8.00 -36.23 24.23
N THR A 327 8.01 -37.24 25.08
CA THR A 327 9.18 -38.12 25.25
C THR A 327 9.03 -39.29 24.30
N ILE A 328 10.02 -39.46 23.42
CA ILE A 328 10.22 -40.69 22.64
C ILE A 328 11.40 -41.42 23.30
N VAL A 329 11.13 -42.52 23.99
CA VAL A 329 12.19 -43.32 24.62
C VAL A 329 12.64 -44.38 23.61
N ASP A 330 13.89 -44.32 23.16
CA ASP A 330 14.44 -45.31 22.22
C ASP A 330 14.57 -46.69 22.90
N GLU A 331 14.06 -47.70 22.19
CA GLU A 331 13.94 -49.13 22.56
C GLU A 331 12.99 -49.45 23.74
N PRO A 332 11.66 -49.59 23.52
CA PRO A 332 10.97 -49.82 22.24
C PRO A 332 10.17 -48.62 21.68
N ALA A 333 10.84 -47.48 21.42
CA ALA A 333 10.29 -46.31 20.72
C ALA A 333 8.98 -45.75 21.33
N GLU A 334 8.99 -45.52 22.64
CA GLU A 334 7.79 -45.23 23.43
C GLU A 334 7.33 -43.78 23.24
N LEU A 335 6.13 -43.56 22.68
CA LEU A 335 5.50 -42.23 22.64
C LEU A 335 4.67 -42.01 23.91
N LEU A 336 5.08 -41.06 24.75
CA LEU A 336 4.32 -40.64 25.94
C LEU A 336 4.05 -39.13 25.89
N ILE A 337 2.76 -38.78 25.96
CA ILE A 337 2.30 -37.39 26.04
C ILE A 337 1.96 -37.10 27.49
N SER A 338 2.70 -36.19 28.13
CA SER A 338 2.48 -35.82 29.53
C SER A 338 1.12 -35.14 29.73
N GLY A 339 0.57 -35.24 30.93
CA GLY A 339 -0.69 -34.58 31.28
C GLY A 339 -0.65 -33.05 31.15
N GLU A 340 0.49 -32.42 31.40
CA GLU A 340 0.71 -30.98 31.20
C GLU A 340 0.65 -30.60 29.70
N THR A 341 1.21 -31.43 28.81
CA THR A 341 1.04 -31.26 27.36
C THR A 341 -0.44 -31.34 26.97
N VAL A 342 -1.21 -32.27 27.56
CA VAL A 342 -2.66 -32.38 27.30
C VAL A 342 -3.42 -31.13 27.75
N LYS A 343 -3.14 -30.60 28.95
CA LYS A 343 -3.74 -29.34 29.43
C LYS A 343 -3.42 -28.18 28.49
N THR A 344 -2.15 -28.08 28.07
CA THR A 344 -1.68 -27.03 27.16
C THR A 344 -2.39 -27.09 25.81
N MET A 345 -2.45 -28.26 25.17
CA MET A 345 -3.12 -28.43 23.88
C MET A 345 -4.63 -28.19 23.98
N THR A 346 -5.24 -28.58 25.10
CA THR A 346 -6.68 -28.33 25.35
C THR A 346 -6.98 -26.84 25.53
N TYR A 347 -6.12 -26.12 26.26
CA TYR A 347 -6.20 -24.67 26.35
C TYR A 347 -6.09 -24.01 24.96
N LEU A 348 -5.06 -24.35 24.16
CA LEU A 348 -4.84 -23.77 22.83
C LEU A 348 -6.00 -24.08 21.87
N HIS A 349 -6.55 -25.29 21.93
CA HIS A 349 -7.73 -25.69 21.17
C HIS A 349 -8.95 -24.84 21.54
N CYS A 350 -9.24 -24.74 22.84
CA CYS A 350 -10.36 -23.95 23.35
C CYS A 350 -10.20 -22.46 23.06
N LEU A 351 -8.99 -21.92 23.17
CA LEU A 351 -8.67 -20.54 22.83
C LEU A 351 -8.92 -20.26 21.35
N SER A 352 -8.48 -21.17 20.47
CA SER A 352 -8.70 -21.06 19.02
C SER A 352 -10.18 -21.13 18.67
N LEU A 353 -10.92 -22.07 19.25
CA LEU A 353 -12.36 -22.21 19.06
C LEU A 353 -13.10 -20.95 19.55
N LEU A 354 -12.77 -20.44 20.73
CA LEU A 354 -13.39 -19.23 21.29
C LEU A 354 -13.09 -17.99 20.43
N GLY A 355 -11.84 -17.83 19.97
CA GLY A 355 -11.45 -16.78 19.03
C GLY A 355 -12.29 -16.81 17.75
N GLN A 356 -12.51 -18.01 17.20
CA GLN A 356 -13.37 -18.20 16.03
C GLN A 356 -14.83 -17.82 16.29
N LEU A 357 -15.38 -18.17 17.46
CA LEU A 357 -16.74 -17.76 17.84
C LEU A 357 -16.85 -16.23 18.02
N CYS A 358 -15.88 -15.60 18.67
CA CYS A 358 -15.85 -14.15 18.89
C CYS A 358 -15.74 -13.35 17.58
N SER A 359 -15.02 -13.86 16.59
CA SER A 359 -14.89 -13.21 15.27
C SER A 359 -16.22 -13.15 14.49
N ASN A 360 -17.19 -14.01 14.82
CA ASN A 360 -18.46 -14.11 14.09
C ASN A 360 -19.63 -13.48 14.86
N SER A 361 -20.48 -12.70 14.18
CA SER A 361 -21.66 -12.09 14.80
C SER A 361 -22.63 -13.11 15.39
N ALA A 362 -22.82 -14.26 14.73
CA ALA A 362 -23.66 -15.34 15.25
C ALA A 362 -23.04 -16.01 16.48
N GLY A 363 -21.71 -16.13 16.54
CA GLY A 363 -20.99 -16.68 17.70
C GLY A 363 -21.01 -15.73 18.90
N ARG A 364 -20.86 -14.42 18.68
CA ARG A 364 -21.04 -13.40 19.74
C ARG A 364 -22.44 -13.46 20.34
N LYS A 365 -23.48 -13.53 19.50
CA LYS A 365 -24.87 -13.67 19.95
C LYS A 365 -25.09 -14.95 20.75
N LEU A 366 -24.51 -16.06 20.32
CA LEU A 366 -24.56 -17.32 21.07
C LEU A 366 -23.96 -17.15 22.49
N LEU A 367 -22.79 -16.53 22.60
CA LEU A 367 -22.11 -16.33 23.88
C LEU A 367 -22.86 -15.38 24.83
N THR A 368 -23.65 -14.44 24.31
CA THR A 368 -24.50 -13.55 25.11
C THR A 368 -25.82 -14.19 25.52
N ASP A 369 -26.45 -14.97 24.63
CA ASP A 369 -27.78 -15.54 24.84
C ASP A 369 -27.75 -16.82 25.69
N THR A 370 -26.60 -17.50 25.77
CA THR A 370 -26.44 -18.71 26.57
C THR A 370 -26.44 -18.37 28.06
N GLN A 371 -27.21 -19.11 28.87
CA GLN A 371 -27.17 -18.97 30.34
C GLN A 371 -25.85 -19.51 30.89
N LEU A 372 -24.86 -18.61 31.03
CA LEU A 372 -23.56 -18.88 31.62
C LEU A 372 -23.57 -18.55 33.12
N GLU A 373 -22.78 -19.28 33.92
CA GLU A 373 -22.61 -19.00 35.36
C GLU A 373 -22.05 -17.59 35.62
N GLN A 374 -21.27 -17.06 34.67
CA GLN A 374 -20.81 -15.68 34.65
C GLN A 374 -20.98 -15.11 33.24
N PRO A 375 -21.40 -13.83 33.10
CA PRO A 375 -21.53 -13.20 31.80
C PRO A 375 -20.17 -13.15 31.08
N PHE A 376 -20.17 -13.47 29.79
CA PHE A 376 -18.98 -13.37 28.95
C PHE A 376 -18.98 -12.04 28.20
N LEU A 377 -17.97 -11.22 28.45
CA LEU A 377 -17.73 -9.98 27.71
C LEU A 377 -16.50 -10.15 26.82
N VAL A 378 -16.66 -9.89 25.52
CA VAL A 378 -15.57 -9.98 24.53
C VAL A 378 -14.43 -9.03 24.90
N SER A 379 -14.74 -7.84 25.44
CA SER A 379 -13.76 -6.86 25.91
C SER A 379 -12.84 -7.41 27.00
N ASP A 380 -13.42 -8.09 27.99
CA ASP A 380 -12.65 -8.64 29.13
C ASP A 380 -11.80 -9.84 28.69
N PHE A 381 -12.32 -10.65 27.75
CA PHE A 381 -11.54 -11.72 27.13
C PHE A 381 -10.32 -11.20 26.37
N ILE A 382 -10.47 -10.14 25.57
CA ILE A 382 -9.36 -9.53 24.82
C ILE A 382 -8.32 -8.92 25.78
N LEU A 383 -8.77 -8.27 26.86
CA LEU A 383 -7.87 -7.74 27.90
C LEU A 383 -7.07 -8.86 28.57
N ALA A 384 -7.72 -9.95 28.98
CA ALA A 384 -7.06 -11.10 29.59
C ALA A 384 -6.11 -11.81 28.61
N LEU A 385 -6.46 -11.89 27.32
CA LEU A 385 -5.60 -12.40 26.26
C LEU A 385 -4.35 -11.54 26.06
N LEU A 386 -4.49 -10.21 26.09
CA LEU A 386 -3.38 -9.28 25.98
C LEU A 386 -2.44 -9.39 27.19
N ASP A 387 -2.97 -9.45 28.42
CA ASP A 387 -2.17 -9.68 29.62
C ASP A 387 -1.39 -11.00 29.56
N SER A 388 -2.06 -12.07 29.13
CA SER A 388 -1.44 -13.39 28.92
C SER A 388 -0.33 -13.33 27.86
N LEU A 389 -0.55 -12.66 26.74
CA LEU A 389 0.46 -12.46 25.68
C LEU A 389 1.67 -11.66 26.17
N ASN A 390 1.45 -10.63 26.99
CA ASN A 390 2.52 -9.84 27.60
C ASN A 390 3.39 -10.72 28.53
N ILE A 391 2.76 -11.59 29.33
CA ILE A 391 3.46 -12.54 30.22
C ILE A 391 4.24 -13.58 29.41
N LEU A 392 3.62 -14.19 28.39
CA LEU A 392 4.25 -15.17 27.51
C LEU A 392 5.47 -14.59 26.78
N ALA A 393 5.37 -13.35 26.32
CA ALA A 393 6.45 -12.65 25.63
C ALA A 393 7.59 -12.25 26.57
N ALA A 394 7.29 -11.92 27.84
CA ALA A 394 8.31 -11.62 28.85
C ALA A 394 9.08 -12.88 29.29
N ASN A 395 8.42 -14.04 29.33
CA ASN A 395 8.98 -15.30 29.84
C ASN A 395 9.62 -16.20 28.77
N ASN A 396 9.77 -15.74 27.52
CA ASN A 396 10.31 -16.52 26.38
C ASN A 396 9.63 -17.90 26.21
N ALA A 397 8.29 -17.94 26.26
CA ALA A 397 7.51 -19.16 26.16
C ALA A 397 7.69 -19.92 24.81
N PRO A 398 7.30 -21.22 24.72
CA PRO A 398 7.45 -21.98 23.48
C PRO A 398 6.71 -21.34 22.32
N HIS A 399 7.39 -21.24 21.18
CA HIS A 399 6.92 -20.55 19.97
C HIS A 399 5.49 -20.95 19.55
N GLY A 400 5.08 -22.22 19.73
CA GLY A 400 3.74 -22.70 19.35
C GLY A 400 2.58 -22.06 20.15
N SER A 401 2.75 -21.89 21.46
CA SER A 401 1.71 -21.35 22.35
C SER A 401 1.51 -19.84 22.13
N TYR A 402 2.61 -19.12 22.03
CA TYR A 402 2.63 -17.69 21.72
C TYR A 402 2.06 -17.41 20.32
N GLN A 403 2.48 -18.17 19.30
CA GLN A 403 1.98 -17.98 17.93
C GLN A 403 0.48 -18.23 17.81
N THR A 404 -0.03 -19.28 18.48
CA THR A 404 -1.47 -19.60 18.46
C THR A 404 -2.28 -18.49 19.12
N SER A 405 -1.81 -17.98 20.27
CA SER A 405 -2.45 -16.87 20.96
C SER A 405 -2.43 -15.57 20.14
N CYS A 406 -1.31 -15.28 19.44
CA CYS A 406 -1.23 -14.15 18.50
C CYS A 406 -2.21 -14.31 17.32
N ASN A 407 -2.32 -15.52 16.76
CA ASN A 407 -3.26 -15.79 15.66
C ASN A 407 -4.72 -15.57 16.09
N VAL A 408 -5.06 -15.97 17.33
CA VAL A 408 -6.40 -15.74 17.89
C VAL A 408 -6.67 -14.25 18.08
N LEU A 409 -5.69 -13.49 18.59
CA LEU A 409 -5.81 -12.03 18.70
C LEU A 409 -6.07 -11.40 17.33
N ARG A 410 -5.27 -11.72 16.31
CA ARG A 410 -5.46 -11.19 14.94
C ARG A 410 -6.85 -11.50 14.39
N GLN A 411 -7.30 -12.74 14.56
CA GLN A 411 -8.61 -13.15 14.10
C GLN A 411 -9.75 -12.33 14.74
N VAL A 412 -9.61 -11.97 16.01
CA VAL A 412 -10.59 -11.12 16.70
C VAL A 412 -10.46 -9.66 16.23
N LEU A 413 -9.24 -9.14 16.07
CA LEU A 413 -8.98 -7.77 15.60
C LEU A 413 -9.49 -7.51 14.18
N ASP A 414 -9.42 -8.48 13.27
CA ASP A 414 -9.91 -8.35 11.89
C ASP A 414 -11.43 -8.09 11.80
N THR A 415 -12.16 -8.17 12.91
CA THR A 415 -13.61 -7.98 12.97
C THR A 415 -13.98 -6.52 13.31
N SER A 416 -14.52 -5.78 12.33
CA SER A 416 -14.87 -4.36 12.46
C SER A 416 -16.05 -4.03 13.38
N GLU A 417 -16.89 -5.03 13.74
CA GLU A 417 -18.08 -4.83 14.58
C GLU A 417 -17.78 -4.76 16.09
N ILE A 418 -16.54 -5.07 16.51
CA ILE A 418 -16.18 -5.10 17.93
C ILE A 418 -15.76 -3.70 18.37
N GLN A 419 -16.49 -3.13 19.34
CA GLN A 419 -16.08 -1.89 20.01
C GLN A 419 -15.03 -2.22 21.07
N TYR A 420 -13.90 -1.51 21.04
CA TYR A 420 -12.81 -1.70 21.98
C TYR A 420 -12.89 -0.68 23.10
N ASP A 421 -12.58 -1.12 24.32
CA ASP A 421 -12.55 -0.25 25.49
C ASP A 421 -11.27 0.60 25.50
N ALA A 422 -11.32 1.85 25.97
CA ALA A 422 -10.13 2.67 26.21
C ALA A 422 -9.07 1.93 27.05
N ARG A 423 -9.50 1.09 28.01
CA ARG A 423 -8.61 0.23 28.82
C ARG A 423 -7.71 -0.67 27.96
N PHE A 424 -8.21 -1.15 26.82
CA PHE A 424 -7.48 -2.03 25.90
C PHE A 424 -6.30 -1.30 25.23
N TYR A 425 -6.54 -0.09 24.75
CA TYR A 425 -5.48 0.74 24.17
C TYR A 425 -4.46 1.19 25.21
N HIS A 426 -4.91 1.54 26.43
CA HIS A 426 -4.02 1.84 27.55
C HIS A 426 -3.12 0.65 27.92
N LEU A 427 -3.68 -0.57 27.99
CA LEU A 427 -2.93 -1.79 28.32
C LEU A 427 -1.91 -2.12 27.22
N THR A 428 -2.27 -1.93 25.95
CA THR A 428 -1.42 -2.20 24.79
C THR A 428 -0.16 -1.34 24.80
N LEU A 429 -0.29 -0.05 25.13
CA LEU A 429 0.85 0.87 25.17
C LEU A 429 1.59 0.88 26.50
N ASN A 430 1.06 0.20 27.53
CA ASN A 430 1.66 0.18 28.85
C ASN A 430 3.14 -0.25 28.89
N PRO A 431 3.60 -1.25 28.10
CA PRO A 431 5.02 -1.63 28.03
C PRO A 431 5.93 -0.53 27.44
N LEU A 432 5.37 0.39 26.65
CA LEU A 432 6.07 1.56 26.13
C LEU A 432 5.99 2.76 27.08
N LEU A 433 4.86 2.93 27.78
CA LEU A 433 4.51 4.12 28.57
C LEU A 433 4.78 3.99 30.09
N ARG A 434 5.14 2.81 30.61
CA ARG A 434 5.74 2.66 31.95
C ARG A 434 7.21 2.27 31.83
N PRO A 435 8.16 3.13 32.28
CA PRO A 435 9.55 2.75 32.41
C PRO A 435 9.67 1.78 33.61
N VAL A 436 9.56 0.49 33.36
CA VAL A 436 10.05 -0.53 34.31
C VAL A 436 11.55 -0.68 34.08
N LYS A 437 12.29 -1.31 35.00
CA LYS A 437 13.75 -1.57 34.93
C LYS A 437 14.26 -2.26 33.65
N ASN A 438 13.39 -2.63 32.71
CA ASN A 438 13.70 -3.29 31.46
C ASN A 438 13.49 -2.32 30.29
N GLU A 439 14.33 -2.43 29.25
CA GLU A 439 14.19 -1.64 28.02
C GLU A 439 12.77 -1.76 27.44
N PRO A 440 12.14 -0.65 27.00
CA PRO A 440 10.82 -0.71 26.38
C PRO A 440 10.87 -1.65 25.18
N LYS A 441 9.89 -2.54 25.04
CA LYS A 441 9.86 -3.54 23.97
C LYS A 441 8.46 -3.60 23.36
N ILE A 442 8.38 -3.40 22.04
CA ILE A 442 7.16 -3.65 21.27
C ILE A 442 7.20 -5.11 20.83
N TRP A 443 6.24 -5.89 21.29
CA TRP A 443 6.09 -7.28 20.85
C TRP A 443 5.27 -7.33 19.55
N PRO A 444 5.38 -8.41 18.75
CA PRO A 444 4.60 -8.57 17.52
C PRO A 444 3.08 -8.37 17.70
N HIS A 445 2.50 -8.89 18.78
CA HIS A 445 1.07 -8.72 19.07
C HIS A 445 0.71 -7.26 19.42
N THR A 446 1.62 -6.51 20.07
CA THR A 446 1.44 -5.09 20.34
C THR A 446 1.42 -4.30 19.03
N LEU A 447 2.30 -4.64 18.09
CA LEU A 447 2.35 -4.03 16.76
C LEU A 447 1.08 -4.35 15.95
N ASP A 448 0.58 -5.59 16.02
CA ASP A 448 -0.68 -6.00 15.38
C ASP A 448 -1.86 -5.14 15.91
N ILE A 449 -1.93 -4.91 17.22
CA ILE A 449 -2.96 -4.05 17.83
C ILE A 449 -2.78 -2.60 17.39
N MET A 450 -1.57 -2.04 17.43
CA MET A 450 -1.32 -0.67 16.96
C MET A 450 -1.70 -0.49 15.49
N THR A 451 -1.42 -1.48 14.65
CA THR A 451 -1.78 -1.48 13.23
C THR A 451 -3.28 -1.44 13.03
N HIS A 452 -4.04 -2.18 13.86
CA HIS A 452 -5.49 -2.14 13.89
C HIS A 452 -6.03 -0.81 14.46
N MET A 453 -5.37 -0.22 15.46
CA MET A 453 -5.75 1.08 16.02
C MET A 453 -5.79 2.16 14.95
N LEU A 454 -4.87 2.13 13.97
CA LEU A 454 -4.87 3.05 12.82
C LEU A 454 -6.08 2.88 11.90
N ASP A 455 -6.74 1.72 11.87
CA ASP A 455 -7.96 1.49 11.08
C ASP A 455 -9.24 1.97 11.78
N THR A 456 -9.15 2.25 13.09
CA THR A 456 -10.29 2.68 13.91
C THR A 456 -10.19 4.17 14.26
N LYS A 457 -11.31 4.90 14.20
CA LYS A 457 -11.34 6.34 14.54
C LYS A 457 -10.87 6.61 15.97
N GLU A 458 -11.30 5.79 16.92
CA GLU A 458 -10.95 5.91 18.34
C GLU A 458 -9.48 5.57 18.60
N GLY A 459 -8.97 4.50 18.00
CA GLY A 459 -7.56 4.12 18.10
C GLY A 459 -6.63 5.16 17.48
N PHE A 460 -6.97 5.69 16.30
CA PHE A 460 -6.21 6.79 15.67
C PHE A 460 -6.18 8.05 16.54
N TYR A 461 -7.32 8.44 17.10
CA TYR A 461 -7.40 9.58 18.03
C TYR A 461 -6.55 9.33 19.28
N PHE A 462 -6.57 8.12 19.83
CA PHE A 462 -5.74 7.77 20.98
C PHE A 462 -4.24 7.83 20.67
N MET A 463 -3.82 7.42 19.47
CA MET A 463 -2.40 7.48 19.06
C MET A 463 -1.88 8.90 18.86
N THR A 464 -2.76 9.83 18.46
CA THR A 464 -2.43 11.21 18.08
C THR A 464 -2.70 12.23 19.18
N ASN A 465 -3.44 11.85 20.24
CA ASN A 465 -3.80 12.75 21.33
C ASN A 465 -2.86 12.62 22.54
N GLU A 466 -2.86 13.64 23.39
CA GLU A 466 -2.05 13.67 24.61
C GLU A 466 -2.45 12.55 25.57
N TYR A 467 -1.49 11.70 25.93
CA TYR A 467 -1.70 10.71 26.99
C TYR A 467 -1.73 11.40 28.35
N ARG A 468 -2.92 11.80 28.82
CA ARG A 468 -3.09 12.34 30.18
C ARG A 468 -3.29 11.19 31.17
N LYS A 469 -2.26 10.99 31.99
CA LYS A 469 -2.18 9.96 33.02
C LYS A 469 -3.45 9.93 33.87
N GLY A 470 -3.99 8.73 34.07
CA GLY A 470 -5.19 8.50 34.87
C GLY A 470 -5.10 9.04 36.31
N SER A 471 -6.28 9.29 36.86
CA SER A 471 -6.52 9.85 38.20
C SER A 471 -5.79 9.13 39.33
N ALA A 472 -5.21 9.94 40.23
CA ALA A 472 -4.83 9.63 41.60
C ALA A 472 -3.68 8.64 41.85
N SER A 473 -2.47 8.95 41.40
CA SER A 473 -1.25 8.84 42.25
C SER A 473 0.02 9.22 41.49
N LEU A 474 0.92 9.90 42.19
CA LEU A 474 2.23 10.39 41.78
C LEU A 474 2.19 11.62 40.88
N GLN A 475 2.08 12.77 41.55
CA GLN A 475 2.75 14.01 41.16
C GLN A 475 4.25 13.71 40.99
N LEU A 476 4.67 13.56 39.74
CA LEU A 476 6.07 13.75 39.34
C LEU A 476 6.05 15.02 38.50
N GLU A 477 6.39 16.13 39.15
CA GLU A 477 6.74 17.38 38.48
C GLU A 477 7.87 17.05 37.48
N ASN A 478 7.61 17.28 36.18
CA ASN A 478 8.42 16.90 34.99
C ASN A 478 8.01 15.65 34.18
N SER A 479 6.72 15.24 34.16
CA SER A 479 6.29 14.30 33.11
C SER A 479 6.20 15.00 31.75
N LYS A 480 7.18 14.76 30.86
CA LYS A 480 7.06 15.09 29.43
C LYS A 480 5.69 14.63 28.92
N ILE A 481 5.01 15.46 28.13
CA ILE A 481 3.82 15.06 27.40
C ILE A 481 4.25 13.96 26.43
N ILE A 482 3.71 12.75 26.57
CA ILE A 482 4.06 11.61 25.71
C ILE A 482 2.89 11.36 24.76
N TYR A 483 3.11 11.62 23.47
CA TYR A 483 2.24 11.12 22.42
C TYR A 483 2.63 9.66 22.13
N PRO A 484 1.69 8.71 22.14
CA PRO A 484 1.95 7.32 21.79
C PRO A 484 2.79 7.14 20.51
N ILE A 485 2.42 7.85 19.46
CA ILE A 485 3.09 7.74 18.16
C ILE A 485 4.54 8.24 18.21
N VAL A 486 4.82 9.27 19.02
CA VAL A 486 6.19 9.76 19.26
C VAL A 486 7.01 8.72 20.00
N ALA A 487 6.45 8.07 21.03
CA ALA A 487 7.14 6.98 21.75
C ALA A 487 7.46 5.78 20.83
N VAL A 488 6.55 5.44 19.90
CA VAL A 488 6.79 4.38 18.91
C VAL A 488 7.90 4.77 17.92
N LEU A 489 7.95 6.03 17.47
CA LEU A 489 9.04 6.53 16.63
C LEU A 489 10.38 6.49 17.37
N GLU A 490 10.43 6.97 18.61
CA GLU A 490 11.63 6.93 19.45
C GLU A 490 12.13 5.49 19.67
N TYR A 491 11.21 4.55 19.94
CA TYR A 491 11.54 3.14 20.05
C TYR A 491 12.10 2.58 18.74
N THR A 492 11.50 2.92 17.60
CA THR A 492 11.98 2.49 16.28
C THR A 492 13.38 3.03 16.00
N CYS A 493 13.66 4.28 16.36
CA CYS A 493 15.00 4.86 16.27
C CYS A 493 16.02 4.09 17.12
N ASN A 494 15.65 3.68 18.32
CA ASN A 494 16.54 2.90 19.20
C ASN A 494 16.85 1.51 18.61
N LEU A 495 15.87 0.84 17.99
CA LEU A 495 16.09 -0.42 17.28
C LEU A 495 17.07 -0.27 16.13
N ILE A 496 16.92 0.78 15.32
CA ILE A 496 17.79 1.04 14.15
C ILE A 496 19.24 1.32 14.57
N ARG A 497 19.44 1.97 15.73
CA ARG A 497 20.77 2.26 16.29
C ARG A 497 21.51 1.01 16.78
N GLN A 498 20.84 -0.11 17.00
CA GLN A 498 21.49 -1.35 17.47
C GLN A 498 22.52 -1.86 16.45
N PRO A 499 23.61 -2.53 16.88
CA PRO A 499 24.58 -3.12 15.96
C PRO A 499 23.95 -4.25 15.12
N PHE A 500 24.43 -4.48 13.89
CA PHE A 500 23.85 -5.49 12.98
C PHE A 500 23.84 -6.91 13.55
N SER A 501 24.80 -7.22 14.42
CA SER A 501 24.89 -8.51 15.10
C SER A 501 23.75 -8.78 16.08
N VAL A 502 23.12 -7.74 16.63
CA VAL A 502 22.05 -7.84 17.65
C VAL A 502 20.68 -7.43 17.07
N MET A 503 20.68 -6.63 16.00
CA MET A 503 19.47 -6.09 15.40
C MET A 503 18.57 -7.21 14.84
N ASN A 504 17.34 -7.29 15.34
CA ASN A 504 16.32 -8.15 14.76
C ASN A 504 15.74 -7.49 13.49
N VAL A 505 16.25 -7.91 12.33
CA VAL A 505 15.86 -7.37 11.02
C VAL A 505 14.36 -7.54 10.75
N GLU A 506 13.77 -8.70 11.07
CA GLU A 506 12.33 -8.94 10.84
C GLU A 506 11.46 -7.97 11.65
N HIS A 507 11.86 -7.66 12.88
CA HIS A 507 11.16 -6.69 13.71
C HIS A 507 11.29 -5.26 13.16
N VAL A 508 12.49 -4.86 12.70
CA VAL A 508 12.69 -3.56 12.05
C VAL A 508 11.84 -3.43 10.78
N LEU A 509 11.77 -4.48 9.96
CA LEU A 509 10.92 -4.51 8.77
C LEU A 509 9.43 -4.36 9.13
N ALA A 510 8.98 -5.02 10.19
CA ALA A 510 7.61 -4.88 10.68
C ALA A 510 7.32 -3.46 11.18
N MET A 511 8.27 -2.83 11.88
CA MET A 511 8.15 -1.43 12.32
C MET A 511 8.12 -0.45 11.13
N PHE A 512 8.96 -0.64 10.11
CA PHE A 512 8.91 0.18 8.89
C PHE A 512 7.58 0.05 8.16
N LYS A 513 7.03 -1.17 8.05
CA LYS A 513 5.69 -1.38 7.46
C LYS A 513 4.58 -0.71 8.26
N PHE A 514 4.68 -0.71 9.59
CA PHE A 514 3.75 0.04 10.44
C PHE A 514 3.88 1.55 10.22
N LEU A 515 5.10 2.09 10.21
CA LEU A 515 5.33 3.52 9.95
C LEU A 515 4.88 3.93 8.55
N GLU A 516 5.04 3.07 7.55
CA GLU A 516 4.50 3.29 6.20
C GLU A 516 2.99 3.60 6.26
N LYS A 517 2.22 2.79 7.01
CA LYS A 517 0.77 3.00 7.23
C LYS A 517 0.45 4.25 8.05
N VAL A 518 1.27 4.57 9.06
CA VAL A 518 1.14 5.79 9.87
C VAL A 518 1.20 7.02 8.96
N PHE A 519 2.16 7.09 8.05
CA PHE A 519 2.39 8.26 7.20
C PHE A 519 1.41 8.40 6.03
N GLU A 520 0.45 7.49 5.86
CA GLU A 520 -0.70 7.71 4.97
C GLU A 520 -1.64 8.78 5.52
N TYR A 521 -1.61 9.02 6.83
CA TYR A 521 -2.44 10.02 7.51
C TYR A 521 -1.68 11.33 7.73
N HIS A 522 -2.04 12.36 6.94
CA HIS A 522 -1.39 13.68 6.96
C HIS A 522 -1.41 14.35 8.35
N ASP A 523 -2.50 14.19 9.11
CA ASP A 523 -2.67 14.83 10.42
C ASP A 523 -1.61 14.40 11.44
N ILE A 524 -1.08 13.17 11.32
CA ILE A 524 -0.05 12.66 12.24
C ILE A 524 1.20 13.53 12.19
N TYR A 525 1.55 14.04 11.02
CA TYR A 525 2.78 14.80 10.82
C TYR A 525 2.90 15.99 11.77
N THR A 526 1.78 16.67 12.05
CA THR A 526 1.74 17.81 12.97
C THR A 526 2.18 17.47 14.39
N VAL A 527 2.03 16.20 14.81
CA VAL A 527 2.41 15.69 16.13
C VAL A 527 3.86 15.19 16.15
N VAL A 528 4.35 14.64 15.03
CA VAL A 528 5.65 13.94 14.98
C VAL A 528 6.77 14.73 14.31
N GLN A 529 6.48 15.90 13.71
CA GLN A 529 7.42 16.71 12.94
C GLN A 529 8.75 16.94 13.67
N ASP A 530 8.69 17.29 14.96
CA ASP A 530 9.87 17.54 15.79
C ASP A 530 10.74 16.29 16.00
N THR A 531 10.11 15.16 16.29
CA THR A 531 10.79 13.88 16.46
C THR A 531 11.39 13.40 15.14
N ILE A 532 10.68 13.60 14.02
CA ILE A 532 11.18 13.24 12.70
C ILE A 532 12.45 14.03 12.37
N ARG A 533 12.40 15.35 12.54
CA ARG A 533 13.50 16.27 12.27
C ARG A 533 14.73 15.97 13.12
N ASN A 534 14.55 15.88 14.44
CA ASN A 534 15.67 15.90 15.38
C ASN A 534 16.20 14.50 15.72
N LEU A 535 15.41 13.44 15.50
CA LEU A 535 15.78 12.08 15.88
C LEU A 535 15.69 11.10 14.72
N PHE A 536 14.56 11.02 14.03
CA PHE A 536 14.31 9.95 13.05
C PHE A 536 15.23 10.03 11.84
N TYR A 537 15.25 11.16 11.13
CA TYR A 537 16.06 11.31 9.92
C TYR A 537 17.57 11.13 10.18
N PRO A 538 18.18 11.72 11.23
CA PRO A 538 19.57 11.44 11.57
C PRO A 538 19.85 9.95 11.83
N VAL A 539 18.89 9.22 12.39
CA VAL A 539 19.01 7.78 12.63
C VAL A 539 18.90 6.96 11.34
N ILE A 540 18.08 7.39 10.39
CA ILE A 540 18.06 6.79 9.05
C ILE A 540 19.38 7.05 8.32
N THR A 541 19.95 8.27 8.41
CA THR A 541 21.29 8.56 7.87
C THR A 541 22.34 7.64 8.49
N TYR A 542 22.27 7.40 9.81
CA TYR A 542 23.12 6.43 10.48
C TYR A 542 22.94 4.99 9.95
N LEU A 543 21.70 4.56 9.68
CA LEU A 543 21.40 3.25 9.10
C LEU A 543 22.03 3.09 7.71
N TYR A 544 21.87 4.06 6.82
CA TYR A 544 22.45 4.02 5.47
C TYR A 544 23.97 3.94 5.51
N ASN A 545 24.63 4.77 6.32
CA ASN A 545 26.09 4.69 6.54
C ASN A 545 26.54 3.31 7.05
N LYS A 546 25.74 2.71 7.93
CA LYS A 546 26.01 1.38 8.48
C LYS A 546 25.82 0.28 7.42
N MET A 547 24.76 0.36 6.62
CA MET A 547 24.48 -0.57 5.52
C MET A 547 25.60 -0.56 4.47
N ASP A 548 26.11 0.63 4.13
CA ASP A 548 27.24 0.79 3.21
C ASP A 548 28.53 0.15 3.77
N LYS A 549 28.85 0.41 5.04
CA LYS A 549 30.03 -0.16 5.71
C LYS A 549 30.04 -1.69 5.79
N TYR A 550 28.87 -2.31 5.96
CA TYR A 550 28.72 -3.77 6.13
C TYR A 550 27.98 -4.43 4.95
N TYR A 551 28.07 -3.84 3.75
CA TYR A 551 27.28 -4.27 2.60
C TYR A 551 27.52 -5.74 2.22
N VAL A 552 28.79 -6.11 2.03
CA VAL A 552 29.21 -7.43 1.50
C VAL A 552 28.82 -8.58 2.43
N GLU A 553 28.96 -8.40 3.76
CA GLU A 553 28.69 -9.46 4.74
C GLU A 553 27.19 -9.73 4.95
N ASN A 554 26.32 -8.77 4.60
CA ASN A 554 24.88 -8.82 4.91
C ASN A 554 23.99 -8.44 3.71
N GLU A 555 24.44 -8.68 2.48
CA GLU A 555 23.79 -8.21 1.24
C GLU A 555 22.27 -8.41 1.23
N LYS A 556 21.78 -9.65 1.44
CA LYS A 556 20.34 -9.95 1.44
C LYS A 556 19.57 -9.17 2.51
N ARG A 557 20.14 -9.00 3.70
CA ARG A 557 19.51 -8.25 4.81
C ARG A 557 19.47 -6.75 4.49
N ASN A 558 20.54 -6.23 3.91
CA ASN A 558 20.64 -4.83 3.51
C ASN A 558 19.66 -4.50 2.38
N GLN A 559 19.50 -5.36 1.37
CA GLN A 559 18.50 -5.17 0.32
C GLN A 559 17.06 -5.12 0.86
N LEU A 560 16.72 -6.00 1.81
CA LEU A 560 15.40 -5.99 2.46
C LEU A 560 15.18 -4.72 3.28
N LEU A 561 16.18 -4.29 4.06
CA LEU A 561 16.11 -3.06 4.85
C LEU A 561 16.04 -1.81 3.97
N ASP A 562 16.82 -1.74 2.89
CA ASP A 562 16.80 -0.63 1.94
C ASP A 562 15.43 -0.52 1.26
N SER A 563 14.89 -1.64 0.78
CA SER A 563 13.56 -1.66 0.15
C SER A 563 12.46 -1.19 1.10
N ALA A 564 12.45 -1.68 2.36
CA ALA A 564 11.46 -1.27 3.35
C ALA A 564 11.66 0.19 3.80
N ALA A 565 12.90 0.64 3.98
CA ALA A 565 13.20 2.02 4.34
C ALA A 565 12.78 2.97 3.22
N LYS A 566 13.08 2.66 1.95
CA LYS A 566 12.64 3.45 0.79
C LYS A 566 11.13 3.52 0.69
N SER A 567 10.40 2.41 0.85
CA SER A 567 8.93 2.38 0.83
C SER A 567 8.34 3.34 1.88
N MET A 568 8.81 3.23 3.12
CA MET A 568 8.39 4.09 4.22
C MET A 568 8.78 5.56 3.99
N LEU A 569 10.01 5.85 3.52
CA LEU A 569 10.46 7.21 3.23
C LEU A 569 9.64 7.85 2.10
N LEU A 570 9.28 7.09 1.06
CA LEU A 570 8.41 7.57 -0.02
C LEU A 570 7.03 7.98 0.49
N LYS A 571 6.47 7.28 1.51
CA LYS A 571 5.23 7.74 2.16
C LYS A 571 5.43 9.04 2.93
N ILE A 572 6.53 9.19 3.66
CA ILE A 572 6.82 10.44 4.38
C ILE A 572 7.00 11.62 3.41
N THR A 573 7.62 11.40 2.24
CA THR A 573 7.86 12.46 1.26
C THR A 573 6.62 12.88 0.48
N THR A 574 5.50 12.13 0.56
CA THR A 574 4.20 12.63 0.08
C THR A 574 3.72 13.85 0.88
N ILE A 575 4.18 14.00 2.12
CA ILE A 575 3.91 15.16 2.96
C ILE A 575 4.93 16.25 2.62
N PRO A 576 4.51 17.45 2.15
CA PRO A 576 5.44 18.46 1.64
C PRO A 576 6.55 18.88 2.62
N LEU A 577 6.21 19.10 3.90
CA LEU A 577 7.21 19.42 4.93
C LEU A 577 8.14 18.23 5.23
N GLY A 578 7.64 17.00 5.13
CA GLY A 578 8.46 15.78 5.26
C GLY A 578 9.54 15.72 4.20
N LEU A 579 9.17 15.99 2.94
CA LEU A 579 10.12 16.08 1.83
C LEU A 579 11.17 17.17 2.04
N GLU A 580 10.76 18.38 2.43
CA GLU A 580 11.71 19.47 2.68
C GLU A 580 12.69 19.14 3.81
N MET A 581 12.20 18.55 4.91
CA MET A 581 13.04 18.15 6.02
C MET A 581 14.04 17.06 5.62
N LEU A 582 13.62 16.05 4.86
CA LEU A 582 14.50 14.98 4.38
C LEU A 582 15.62 15.53 3.49
N ALA A 583 15.36 16.56 2.70
CA ALA A 583 16.38 17.17 1.83
C ALA A 583 17.58 17.78 2.57
N LYS A 584 17.47 17.97 3.89
CA LYS A 584 18.60 18.38 4.75
C LYS A 584 19.58 17.22 4.99
N GLU A 585 19.11 15.97 4.95
CA GLU A 585 19.92 14.76 5.03
C GLU A 585 20.42 14.33 3.65
N LYS A 586 21.54 14.90 3.22
CA LYS A 586 22.06 14.76 1.84
C LYS A 586 22.19 13.30 1.35
N LEU A 587 22.74 12.41 2.18
CA LEU A 587 23.01 11.02 1.80
C LEU A 587 21.71 10.25 1.54
N VAL A 588 20.80 10.25 2.52
CA VAL A 588 19.51 9.54 2.42
C VAL A 588 18.67 10.10 1.28
N PHE A 589 18.67 11.43 1.11
CA PHE A 589 17.92 12.07 0.04
C PHE A 589 18.48 11.71 -1.34
N GLU A 590 19.81 11.66 -1.50
CA GLU A 590 20.46 11.23 -2.73
C GLU A 590 20.20 9.76 -3.06
N ASP A 591 20.36 8.86 -2.09
CA ASP A 591 20.10 7.43 -2.26
C ASP A 591 18.63 7.15 -2.56
N LEU A 592 17.70 7.91 -1.97
CA LEU A 592 16.28 7.78 -2.25
C LEU A 592 15.96 8.18 -3.70
N ILE A 593 16.47 9.32 -4.19
CA ILE A 593 16.25 9.76 -5.58
C ILE A 593 16.91 8.79 -6.57
N ARG A 594 18.17 8.42 -6.36
CA ARG A 594 18.89 7.47 -7.23
C ARG A 594 18.23 6.10 -7.23
N GLY A 595 17.87 5.59 -6.05
CA GLY A 595 17.18 4.32 -5.88
C GLY A 595 15.79 4.31 -6.50
N SER A 596 15.12 5.47 -6.56
CA SER A 596 13.81 5.64 -7.19
C SER A 596 13.88 5.73 -8.72
N LEU A 597 14.93 6.34 -9.27
CA LEU A 597 15.09 6.50 -10.73
C LEU A 597 15.73 5.28 -11.41
N THR A 598 16.54 4.48 -10.69
CA THR A 598 17.22 3.31 -11.26
C THR A 598 16.25 2.28 -11.89
N PRO A 599 15.13 1.90 -11.24
CA PRO A 599 14.22 0.90 -11.79
C PRO A 599 13.38 1.38 -13.00
N LEU A 600 13.39 2.70 -13.32
CA LEU A 600 12.70 3.22 -14.51
C LEU A 600 13.30 2.64 -15.78
N ARG A 601 14.55 2.20 -15.70
CA ARG A 601 15.25 1.58 -16.82
C ARG A 601 14.70 0.19 -17.17
N ILE A 602 13.93 -0.44 -16.27
CA ILE A 602 13.54 -1.85 -16.39
C ILE A 602 12.01 -2.03 -16.32
N SER A 603 11.29 -1.04 -15.75
CA SER A 603 9.85 -1.15 -15.54
C SER A 603 9.14 0.19 -15.68
N TRP A 604 7.87 0.13 -16.06
CA TRP A 604 6.90 1.22 -16.01
C TRP A 604 6.54 1.48 -14.53
N ILE A 605 7.47 2.09 -13.78
CA ILE A 605 7.33 2.38 -12.35
C ILE A 605 6.04 3.16 -12.04
N SER A 606 5.51 2.98 -10.82
CA SER A 606 4.41 3.76 -10.23
C SER A 606 4.53 5.29 -10.43
N ASN A 607 3.42 5.91 -10.81
CA ASN A 607 3.25 7.36 -10.93
C ASN A 607 3.71 8.14 -9.67
N ASP A 608 3.54 7.54 -8.48
CA ASP A 608 3.98 8.12 -7.21
C ASP A 608 5.47 8.45 -7.16
N ILE A 609 6.31 7.61 -7.77
CA ILE A 609 7.75 7.83 -7.80
C ILE A 609 8.09 9.00 -8.74
N MET A 610 7.37 9.15 -9.85
CA MET A 610 7.53 10.31 -10.74
C MET A 610 7.04 11.61 -10.10
N ALA A 611 5.95 11.55 -9.33
CA ALA A 611 5.51 12.68 -8.53
C ALA A 611 6.53 13.05 -7.44
N PHE A 612 7.12 12.06 -6.78
CA PHE A 612 8.21 12.27 -5.81
C PHE A 612 9.45 12.90 -6.45
N THR A 613 9.94 12.39 -7.59
CA THR A 613 11.14 12.95 -8.25
C THR A 613 10.90 14.38 -8.75
N THR A 614 9.69 14.65 -9.24
CA THR A 614 9.24 15.98 -9.67
C THR A 614 9.20 16.97 -8.50
N SER A 615 8.61 16.58 -7.37
CA SER A 615 8.55 17.42 -6.17
C SER A 615 9.93 17.60 -5.52
N ALA A 616 10.76 16.56 -5.48
CA ALA A 616 12.13 16.62 -4.96
C ALA A 616 13.00 17.62 -5.75
N ALA A 617 12.78 17.74 -7.07
CA ALA A 617 13.49 18.70 -7.92
C ALA A 617 13.10 20.17 -7.69
N LEU A 618 12.06 20.48 -6.90
CA LEU A 618 11.76 21.87 -6.49
C LEU A 618 12.90 22.41 -5.60
N LEU A 619 13.48 21.52 -4.80
CA LEU A 619 14.62 21.79 -3.93
C LEU A 619 15.92 21.74 -4.73
N ASN A 620 16.80 22.73 -4.54
CA ASN A 620 18.07 22.81 -5.27
C ASN A 620 18.98 21.56 -5.11
N PRO A 621 19.10 20.91 -3.93
CA PRO A 621 19.83 19.65 -3.81
C PRO A 621 19.24 18.53 -4.68
N GLY A 622 17.91 18.41 -4.70
CA GLY A 622 17.21 17.39 -5.48
C GLY A 622 17.38 17.61 -6.98
N TYR A 623 17.24 18.86 -7.44
CA TYR A 623 17.49 19.21 -8.84
C TYR A 623 18.90 18.80 -9.30
N LYS A 624 19.95 19.05 -8.50
CA LYS A 624 21.32 18.66 -8.86
C LYS A 624 21.47 17.14 -9.01
N ILE A 625 20.83 16.36 -8.15
CA ILE A 625 20.87 14.90 -8.20
C ILE A 625 20.09 14.40 -9.43
N VAL A 626 18.89 14.91 -9.66
CA VAL A 626 18.06 14.57 -10.82
C VAL A 626 18.79 14.93 -12.11
N PHE A 627 19.37 16.12 -12.21
CA PHE A 627 20.16 16.56 -13.37
C PHE A 627 21.30 15.60 -13.73
N ASN A 628 21.94 14.98 -12.74
CA ASN A 628 23.03 14.03 -12.97
C ASN A 628 22.56 12.62 -13.38
N VAL A 629 21.30 12.26 -13.09
CA VAL A 629 20.79 10.87 -13.23
C VAL A 629 19.73 10.73 -14.31
N ALA A 630 18.94 11.79 -14.54
CA ALA A 630 17.77 11.83 -15.40
C ALA A 630 18.02 11.67 -16.91
N PRO A 631 19.11 12.17 -17.53
CA PRO A 631 19.29 12.20 -18.99
C PRO A 631 19.11 10.85 -19.71
N HIS A 632 19.25 9.72 -19.02
CA HIS A 632 19.03 8.37 -19.58
C HIS A 632 18.02 7.52 -18.80
N ALA A 633 17.34 8.08 -17.81
CA ALA A 633 16.41 7.31 -16.97
C ALA A 633 15.15 6.86 -17.74
N LEU A 634 14.70 7.65 -18.72
CA LEU A 634 13.51 7.36 -19.53
C LEU A 634 13.82 6.68 -20.88
N SER A 635 15.10 6.51 -21.24
CA SER A 635 15.50 5.95 -22.54
C SER A 635 14.90 4.55 -22.79
N PRO A 636 14.91 3.61 -21.82
CA PRO A 636 14.29 2.29 -22.01
C PRO A 636 12.76 2.35 -22.16
N ILE A 637 12.11 3.25 -21.42
CA ILE A 637 10.65 3.46 -21.52
C ILE A 637 10.30 4.02 -22.91
N LEU A 638 11.07 5.01 -23.38
CA LEU A 638 10.92 5.56 -24.72
C LEU A 638 11.16 4.50 -25.79
N SER A 639 12.17 3.65 -25.61
CA SER A 639 12.44 2.56 -26.56
C SER A 639 11.26 1.58 -26.65
N ASP A 640 10.65 1.23 -25.52
CA ASP A 640 9.45 0.39 -25.48
C ASP A 640 8.23 1.05 -26.12
N VAL A 641 8.07 2.37 -25.99
CA VAL A 641 7.02 3.13 -26.69
C VAL A 641 7.25 3.10 -28.20
N CYS A 642 8.47 3.37 -28.66
CA CYS A 642 8.81 3.33 -30.08
C CYS A 642 8.54 1.95 -30.69
N LYS A 643 8.90 0.86 -30.02
CA LYS A 643 8.56 -0.51 -30.46
C LYS A 643 7.05 -0.73 -30.57
N THR A 644 6.26 -0.08 -29.72
CA THR A 644 4.79 -0.15 -29.75
C THR A 644 4.24 0.63 -30.95
N VAL A 645 4.82 1.78 -31.27
CA VAL A 645 4.46 2.60 -32.44
C VAL A 645 4.84 1.91 -33.75
N GLU A 646 5.93 1.15 -33.76
CA GLU A 646 6.41 0.39 -34.93
C GLU A 646 5.74 -0.98 -35.10
N ASP A 647 4.92 -1.42 -34.14
CA ASP A 647 4.24 -2.71 -34.19
C ASP A 647 3.22 -2.75 -35.35
N PRO A 648 3.39 -3.65 -36.35
CA PRO A 648 2.46 -3.77 -37.47
C PRO A 648 1.01 -4.04 -37.07
N LEU A 649 0.76 -4.66 -35.91
CA LEU A 649 -0.58 -4.95 -35.40
C LEU A 649 -1.28 -3.72 -34.80
N LEU A 650 -0.50 -2.75 -34.32
CA LEU A 650 -1.00 -1.53 -33.68
C LEU A 650 -0.85 -0.29 -34.57
N PHE A 651 -0.30 -0.44 -35.78
CA PHE A 651 -0.01 0.63 -36.72
C PHE A 651 -1.17 1.59 -37.00
N HIS A 652 -2.42 1.11 -36.96
CA HIS A 652 -3.59 1.93 -37.26
C HIS A 652 -4.01 2.85 -36.12
N ASP A 653 -3.69 2.53 -34.87
CA ASP A 653 -3.97 3.37 -33.69
C ASP A 653 -3.05 2.98 -32.52
N PRO A 654 -1.74 3.33 -32.59
CA PRO A 654 -0.81 3.01 -31.51
C PRO A 654 -1.04 3.89 -30.27
N TRP A 655 -1.84 4.96 -30.40
CA TRP A 655 -2.03 5.99 -29.37
C TRP A 655 -3.02 5.56 -28.27
N ASP A 656 -3.96 4.68 -28.58
CA ASP A 656 -4.88 4.11 -27.59
C ASP A 656 -4.18 3.13 -26.62
N ASN A 657 -2.96 2.69 -26.95
CA ASN A 657 -2.18 1.76 -26.14
C ASN A 657 -1.85 2.33 -24.75
N PHE A 658 -2.03 1.50 -23.72
CA PHE A 658 -1.73 1.87 -22.33
C PHE A 658 -0.29 2.38 -22.14
N LYS A 659 0.71 1.81 -22.82
CA LYS A 659 2.11 2.26 -22.72
C LYS A 659 2.30 3.70 -23.22
N VAL A 660 1.68 4.06 -24.34
CA VAL A 660 1.75 5.42 -24.88
C VAL A 660 1.08 6.41 -23.94
N LYS A 661 -0.14 6.10 -23.48
CA LYS A 661 -0.87 6.93 -22.50
C LYS A 661 -0.08 7.11 -21.20
N GLN A 662 0.48 6.03 -20.68
CA GLN A 662 1.30 6.04 -19.47
C GLN A 662 2.58 6.87 -19.65
N PHE A 663 3.22 6.82 -20.83
CA PHE A 663 4.40 7.62 -21.14
C PHE A 663 4.07 9.11 -21.19
N LEU A 664 2.98 9.48 -21.88
CA LEU A 664 2.49 10.85 -21.91
C LEU A 664 2.14 11.37 -20.51
N HIS A 665 1.57 10.52 -19.66
CA HIS A 665 1.29 10.87 -18.27
C HIS A 665 2.56 11.09 -17.43
N ILE A 666 3.58 10.22 -17.57
CA ILE A 666 4.89 10.44 -16.93
C ILE A 666 5.49 11.78 -17.33
N LEU A 667 5.42 12.14 -18.61
CA LEU A 667 5.87 13.44 -19.11
C LEU A 667 5.08 14.60 -18.53
N LYS A 668 3.75 14.43 -18.40
CA LYS A 668 2.89 15.42 -17.74
C LYS A 668 3.29 15.64 -16.28
N LEU A 669 3.55 14.57 -15.54
CA LEU A 669 4.02 14.65 -14.14
C LEU A 669 5.34 15.39 -14.05
N ILE A 670 6.33 15.03 -14.87
CA ILE A 670 7.63 15.73 -14.91
C ILE A 670 7.45 17.22 -15.28
N SER A 671 6.49 17.53 -16.16
CA SER A 671 6.19 18.90 -16.60
C SER A 671 5.64 19.80 -15.50
N LEU A 672 5.14 19.27 -14.38
CA LEU A 672 4.67 20.08 -13.24
C LEU A 672 5.80 20.92 -12.62
N ASN A 673 7.05 20.48 -12.78
CA ASN A 673 8.23 21.20 -12.34
C ASN A 673 9.19 21.45 -13.50
N THR A 674 9.32 22.71 -13.91
CA THR A 674 10.20 23.16 -14.99
C THR A 674 11.65 22.72 -14.78
N LYS A 675 12.19 22.77 -13.55
CA LYS A 675 13.56 22.33 -13.26
C LYS A 675 13.73 20.82 -13.50
N CYS A 676 12.74 20.04 -13.10
CA CYS A 676 12.73 18.59 -13.31
C CYS A 676 12.73 18.29 -14.82
N PHE A 677 11.81 18.90 -15.56
CA PHE A 677 11.72 18.73 -17.01
C PHE A 677 13.03 19.05 -17.73
N ILE A 678 13.64 20.21 -17.44
CA ILE A 678 14.92 20.59 -18.05
C ILE A 678 16.01 19.54 -17.75
N ALA A 679 16.06 18.98 -16.54
CA ALA A 679 17.02 17.93 -16.18
C ALA A 679 16.84 16.63 -17.00
N PHE A 680 15.61 16.26 -17.36
CA PHE A 680 15.34 15.10 -18.22
C PHE A 680 15.60 15.37 -19.71
N VAL A 681 15.63 16.63 -20.13
CA VAL A 681 15.81 17.02 -21.53
C VAL A 681 17.26 17.38 -21.87
N THR A 682 18.13 17.69 -20.91
CA THR A 682 19.52 18.04 -21.23
C THR A 682 20.34 16.84 -21.74
N ASN A 683 20.88 16.95 -22.96
CA ASN A 683 21.80 15.97 -23.56
C ASN A 683 23.21 16.07 -22.95
N THR A 684 23.76 14.97 -22.41
CA THR A 684 25.11 14.93 -21.81
C THR A 684 26.18 14.29 -22.68
N HIS A 685 25.84 13.69 -23.83
CA HIS A 685 26.83 13.11 -24.74
C HIS A 685 26.73 13.68 -26.15
N SER A 686 27.91 14.08 -26.66
CA SER A 686 28.21 14.31 -28.05
C SER A 686 27.74 13.12 -28.89
N THR A 687 26.99 13.41 -29.94
CA THR A 687 26.80 12.53 -31.09
C THR A 687 28.17 12.18 -31.66
N ASP A 688 28.74 11.05 -31.23
CA ASP A 688 29.69 10.30 -32.04
C ASP A 688 28.86 9.22 -32.75
N ASP A 689 28.68 9.44 -34.05
CA ASP A 689 28.44 8.49 -35.14
C ASP A 689 27.88 7.10 -34.77
N THR A 690 26.64 6.83 -35.19
CA THR A 690 26.28 5.59 -35.90
C THR A 690 24.96 5.82 -36.66
N ASP A 691 25.06 5.90 -37.98
CA ASP A 691 23.99 6.06 -38.97
C ASP A 691 23.06 4.82 -39.14
N ASP A 692 22.95 3.94 -38.15
CA ASP A 692 22.15 2.70 -38.25
C ASP A 692 20.70 2.85 -37.72
N ASP A 693 20.45 3.72 -36.73
CA ASP A 693 19.16 3.83 -36.03
C ASP A 693 18.47 5.20 -36.21
N ASN A 694 17.17 5.17 -36.53
CA ASN A 694 16.28 6.35 -36.57
C ASN A 694 15.51 6.57 -35.25
N GLN A 695 15.75 5.75 -34.22
CA GLN A 695 15.00 5.73 -32.97
C GLN A 695 15.49 6.79 -31.97
N PRO A 696 14.60 7.60 -31.34
CA PRO A 696 15.02 8.59 -30.35
C PRO A 696 15.53 7.92 -29.08
N THR A 697 16.76 8.26 -28.69
CA THR A 697 17.44 7.72 -27.50
C THR A 697 17.08 8.48 -26.22
N GLY A 698 16.62 9.74 -26.34
CA GLY A 698 16.24 10.61 -25.24
C GLY A 698 15.09 11.56 -25.56
N LEU A 699 14.60 12.27 -24.54
CA LEU A 699 13.47 13.20 -24.70
C LEU A 699 13.81 14.37 -25.62
N TRP A 700 15.05 14.85 -25.61
CA TRP A 700 15.47 15.94 -26.49
C TRP A 700 15.35 15.58 -27.97
N GLU A 701 15.85 14.40 -28.36
CA GLU A 701 15.73 13.87 -29.72
C GLU A 701 14.26 13.69 -30.10
N LEU A 702 13.43 13.13 -29.20
CA LEU A 702 11.98 13.03 -29.42
C LEU A 702 11.33 14.40 -29.71
N MET A 703 11.76 15.47 -29.01
CA MET A 703 11.23 16.82 -29.26
C MET A 703 11.67 17.36 -30.63
N GLN A 704 12.86 16.98 -31.12
CA GLN A 704 13.32 17.34 -32.47
C GLN A 704 12.49 16.62 -33.55
N HIS A 705 12.10 15.37 -33.32
CA HIS A 705 11.22 14.63 -34.22
C HIS A 705 9.83 15.28 -34.37
N ALA A 706 9.34 16.00 -33.36
CA ALA A 706 8.09 16.77 -33.46
C ALA A 706 8.14 17.87 -34.55
N VAL A 707 9.34 18.28 -34.98
CA VAL A 707 9.56 19.30 -36.02
C VAL A 707 10.03 18.67 -37.35
N ASN A 708 10.31 17.37 -37.37
CA ASN A 708 10.71 16.66 -38.58
C ASN A 708 9.52 15.92 -39.22
N PHE A 709 9.03 16.44 -40.36
CA PHE A 709 7.88 15.87 -41.07
C PHE A 709 8.08 14.42 -41.54
N TYR A 710 9.30 14.03 -41.90
CA TYR A 710 9.58 12.70 -42.46
C TYR A 710 9.87 11.66 -41.39
N SER A 711 9.85 12.04 -40.11
CA SER A 711 10.09 11.10 -39.03
C SER A 711 8.86 10.23 -38.76
N THR A 712 9.09 8.93 -38.61
CA THR A 712 8.10 7.97 -38.11
C THR A 712 7.53 8.34 -36.74
N TYR A 713 8.29 9.09 -35.92
CA TYR A 713 7.90 9.52 -34.58
C TYR A 713 7.31 10.94 -34.52
N HIS A 714 7.04 11.58 -35.67
CA HIS A 714 6.50 12.94 -35.72
C HIS A 714 5.23 13.10 -34.88
N CYS A 715 4.27 12.18 -35.02
CA CYS A 715 3.02 12.22 -34.26
C CYS A 715 3.25 12.06 -32.74
N LEU A 716 4.11 11.13 -32.32
CA LEU A 716 4.48 10.96 -30.90
C LEU A 716 5.14 12.22 -30.33
N GLY A 717 5.99 12.88 -31.13
CA GLY A 717 6.59 14.18 -30.79
C GLY A 717 5.54 15.27 -30.60
N LEU A 718 4.56 15.38 -31.51
CA LEU A 718 3.44 16.33 -31.39
C LEU A 718 2.56 16.05 -30.17
N LEU A 719 2.20 14.79 -29.91
CA LEU A 719 1.45 14.39 -28.71
C LEU A 719 2.19 14.80 -27.43
N THR A 720 3.51 14.59 -27.41
CA THR A 720 4.34 15.01 -26.26
C THR A 720 4.34 16.52 -26.09
N LEU A 721 4.51 17.30 -27.18
CA LEU A 721 4.46 18.77 -27.13
C LEU A 721 3.11 19.27 -26.59
N LYS A 722 2.01 18.72 -27.11
CA LYS A 722 0.65 19.05 -26.64
C LYS A 722 0.53 18.87 -25.13
N GLU A 723 1.05 17.77 -24.58
CA GLU A 723 0.91 17.50 -23.15
C GLU A 723 1.73 18.41 -22.26
N ILE A 724 2.92 18.86 -22.68
CA ILE A 724 3.82 19.65 -21.82
C ILE A 724 3.65 21.17 -21.95
N MET A 725 3.04 21.65 -23.04
CA MET A 725 2.96 23.09 -23.36
C MET A 725 2.07 23.92 -22.43
N TRP A 726 1.22 23.28 -21.63
CA TRP A 726 0.43 23.95 -20.59
C TRP A 726 1.31 24.63 -19.51
N ASN A 727 2.53 24.12 -19.29
CA ASN A 727 3.53 24.79 -18.47
C ASN A 727 4.24 25.85 -19.33
N MET A 728 3.94 27.12 -19.03
CA MET A 728 4.43 28.25 -19.81
C MET A 728 5.95 28.41 -19.79
N ASP A 729 6.62 27.99 -18.72
CA ASP A 729 8.09 28.07 -18.64
C ASP A 729 8.75 27.02 -19.56
N ILE A 730 8.15 25.82 -19.65
CA ILE A 730 8.61 24.77 -20.57
C ILE A 730 8.36 25.21 -22.02
N TYR A 731 7.20 25.81 -22.30
CA TYR A 731 6.93 26.38 -23.61
C TYR A 731 7.97 27.44 -24.00
N ILE A 732 8.29 28.40 -23.12
CA ILE A 732 9.32 29.42 -23.36
C ILE A 732 10.69 28.77 -23.67
N TYR A 733 11.06 27.76 -22.88
CA TYR A 733 12.32 27.03 -23.06
C TYR A 733 12.39 26.34 -24.42
N LEU A 734 11.35 25.59 -24.79
CA LEU A 734 11.29 24.87 -26.06
C LEU A 734 11.12 25.81 -27.27
N GLN A 735 10.37 26.90 -27.13
CA GLN A 735 10.23 27.91 -28.17
C GLN A 735 11.57 28.60 -28.46
N ASN A 736 12.40 28.83 -27.44
CA ASN A 736 13.75 29.34 -27.64
C ASN A 736 14.65 28.30 -28.32
N ALA A 737 14.56 27.03 -27.92
CA ALA A 737 15.48 25.99 -28.35
C ALA A 737 15.15 25.40 -29.74
N LEU A 738 13.87 25.23 -30.08
CA LEU A 738 13.40 24.57 -31.31
C LEU A 738 12.61 25.49 -32.25
N ASN A 739 12.25 26.71 -31.82
CA ASN A 739 11.41 27.63 -32.58
C ASN A 739 10.08 26.99 -33.06
N ILE A 740 9.44 26.24 -32.17
CA ILE A 740 8.26 25.38 -32.42
C ILE A 740 7.23 26.08 -33.29
N GLN A 741 6.82 27.30 -32.92
CA GLN A 741 5.76 28.02 -33.62
C GLN A 741 6.06 28.23 -35.11
N MET A 742 7.28 28.65 -35.47
CA MET A 742 7.65 28.93 -36.86
C MET A 742 7.79 27.64 -37.66
N GLU A 743 8.41 26.61 -37.09
CA GLU A 743 8.63 25.36 -37.82
C GLU A 743 7.32 24.60 -38.03
N LEU A 744 6.44 24.53 -37.03
CA LEU A 744 5.12 23.90 -37.20
C LEU A 744 4.25 24.64 -38.22
N LEU A 745 4.34 25.98 -38.33
CA LEU A 745 3.66 26.74 -39.39
C LEU A 745 4.16 26.39 -40.78
N LYS A 746 5.48 26.19 -40.95
CA LYS A 746 6.06 25.74 -42.23
C LYS A 746 5.52 24.36 -42.60
N LEU A 747 5.50 23.42 -41.65
CA LEU A 747 4.95 22.08 -41.86
C LEU A 747 3.46 22.12 -42.23
N GLN A 748 2.70 22.95 -41.53
CA GLN A 748 1.28 23.17 -41.84
C GLN A 748 1.08 23.78 -43.23
N GLY A 749 2.02 24.64 -43.67
CA GLY A 749 2.06 25.21 -45.01
C GLY A 749 2.36 24.19 -46.12
N HIS A 750 3.20 23.18 -45.87
CA HIS A 750 3.44 22.09 -46.82
C HIS A 750 2.18 21.24 -47.07
N CYS A 751 1.25 21.23 -46.12
CA CYS A 751 -0.02 20.51 -46.23
C CYS A 751 -1.12 21.32 -46.92
N ALA A 752 -0.82 22.52 -47.44
CA ALA A 752 -1.78 23.41 -48.09
C ALA A 752 -1.96 23.07 -49.58
N ILE A 753 -3.21 22.87 -49.99
CA ILE A 753 -3.66 22.61 -51.36
C ILE A 753 -4.47 23.82 -51.82
N GLN A 754 -4.20 24.34 -53.03
CA GLN A 754 -5.00 25.40 -53.61
C GLN A 754 -6.10 24.80 -54.47
N ILE A 755 -7.36 25.12 -54.17
CA ILE A 755 -8.54 24.70 -54.92
C ILE A 755 -9.25 25.96 -55.42
N GLU A 756 -9.56 26.02 -56.71
CA GLU A 756 -10.44 27.06 -57.26
C GLU A 756 -11.91 26.69 -57.00
N GLU A 757 -12.58 27.46 -56.15
CA GLU A 757 -14.03 27.47 -56.00
C GLU A 757 -14.56 28.85 -56.41
N GLU A 758 -15.54 28.91 -57.31
CA GLU A 758 -16.22 30.15 -57.74
C GLU A 758 -15.30 31.29 -58.24
N GLY A 759 -14.15 30.96 -58.84
CA GLY A 759 -13.18 31.95 -59.34
C GLY A 759 -12.30 32.59 -58.27
N GLN A 760 -12.31 32.06 -57.04
CA GLN A 760 -11.38 32.43 -55.97
C GLN A 760 -10.50 31.22 -55.61
N LEU A 761 -9.18 31.45 -55.51
CA LEU A 761 -8.23 30.46 -55.01
C LEU A 761 -8.42 30.30 -53.49
N LYS A 762 -9.05 29.21 -53.07
CA LYS A 762 -9.22 28.85 -51.67
C LYS A 762 -8.12 27.88 -51.25
N THR A 763 -7.45 28.18 -50.14
CA THR A 763 -6.44 27.28 -49.58
C THR A 763 -7.14 26.27 -48.67
N VAL A 764 -7.08 24.99 -49.04
CA VAL A 764 -7.61 23.85 -48.28
C VAL A 764 -6.43 23.04 -47.75
N TYR A 765 -6.47 22.63 -46.50
CA TYR A 765 -5.37 21.88 -45.88
C TYR A 765 -5.69 20.39 -45.88
N ALA A 766 -4.67 19.54 -46.03
CA ALA A 766 -4.80 18.11 -45.81
C ALA A 766 -5.22 17.86 -44.35
N LEU A 767 -6.30 17.09 -44.17
CA LEU A 767 -6.82 16.72 -42.86
C LEU A 767 -6.25 15.36 -42.46
N ASP A 768 -5.20 15.39 -41.65
CA ASP A 768 -4.66 14.22 -40.94
C ASP A 768 -4.52 14.52 -39.44
N GLU A 769 -4.33 13.48 -38.63
CA GLU A 769 -4.18 13.61 -37.17
C GLU A 769 -3.03 14.56 -36.79
N CYS A 770 -1.89 14.47 -37.50
CA CYS A 770 -0.74 15.34 -37.30
C CYS A 770 -1.06 16.83 -37.57
N SER A 771 -1.82 17.13 -38.61
CA SER A 771 -2.24 18.50 -38.95
C SER A 771 -3.20 19.06 -37.91
N PHE A 772 -4.07 18.22 -37.34
CA PHE A 772 -4.92 18.61 -36.24
C PHE A 772 -4.11 18.90 -34.97
N LEU A 773 -3.19 18.01 -34.60
CA LEU A 773 -2.29 18.22 -33.45
C LEU A 773 -1.43 19.48 -33.62
N ARG A 774 -0.85 19.70 -34.81
CA ARG A 774 -0.11 20.94 -35.13
C ARG A 774 -1.00 22.17 -34.95
N HIS A 775 -2.23 22.12 -35.44
CA HIS A 775 -3.17 23.22 -35.31
C HIS A 775 -3.54 23.50 -33.85
N GLU A 776 -3.81 22.47 -33.04
CA GLU A 776 -4.12 22.62 -31.61
C GLU A 776 -2.93 23.23 -30.85
N ILE A 777 -1.72 22.77 -31.14
CA ILE A 777 -0.47 23.32 -30.57
C ILE A 777 -0.26 24.78 -30.98
N LEU A 778 -0.49 25.11 -32.26
CA LEU A 778 -0.35 26.47 -32.78
C LEU A 778 -1.40 27.43 -32.21
N LEU A 779 -2.64 26.96 -32.02
CA LEU A 779 -3.69 27.73 -31.35
C LEU A 779 -3.35 27.97 -29.88
N SER A 780 -2.93 26.91 -29.17
CA SER A 780 -2.58 26.98 -27.76
C SER A 780 -1.38 27.91 -27.51
N SER A 781 -0.35 27.83 -28.35
CA SER A 781 0.82 28.70 -28.28
C SER A 781 0.51 30.16 -28.63
N TYR A 782 -0.41 30.40 -29.57
CA TYR A 782 -0.80 31.75 -29.96
C TYR A 782 -1.71 32.41 -28.92
N TYR A 783 -2.83 31.78 -28.54
CA TYR A 783 -3.81 32.38 -27.64
C TYR A 783 -3.46 32.25 -26.15
N MET A 784 -2.48 31.40 -25.81
CA MET A 784 -2.16 31.05 -24.43
C MET A 784 -3.44 30.63 -23.68
N ARG A 785 -4.21 29.74 -24.30
CA ARG A 785 -5.41 29.10 -23.76
C ARG A 785 -5.59 27.70 -24.36
N PRO A 786 -5.80 26.66 -23.53
CA PRO A 786 -6.35 25.40 -23.97
C PRO A 786 -7.86 25.60 -24.16
N ARG A 787 -8.27 26.14 -25.30
CA ARG A 787 -9.70 26.27 -25.60
C ARG A 787 -10.34 24.88 -25.67
N GLN A 788 -11.52 24.72 -25.07
CA GLN A 788 -12.51 23.81 -25.64
C GLN A 788 -12.79 24.28 -27.08
N MET A 789 -12.48 23.44 -28.07
CA MET A 789 -13.44 23.33 -29.17
C MET A 789 -14.69 22.73 -28.54
N GLU A 790 -15.71 23.54 -28.37
CA GLU A 790 -17.06 23.07 -28.07
C GLU A 790 -17.39 21.93 -29.03
N ASN A 791 -17.48 20.72 -28.48
CA ASN A 791 -18.03 19.52 -29.11
C ASN A 791 -17.39 19.06 -30.43
N ILE A 792 -17.47 17.74 -30.58
CA ILE A 792 -17.09 16.91 -31.72
C ILE A 792 -18.08 17.19 -32.89
N ALA A 793 -18.20 18.45 -33.32
CA ALA A 793 -19.15 18.97 -34.33
C ALA A 793 -18.71 18.64 -35.78
N GLU A 794 -18.27 17.40 -35.98
CA GLU A 794 -17.44 16.92 -37.09
C GLU A 794 -16.10 17.64 -37.28
N LEU A 795 -15.14 16.85 -37.78
CA LEU A 795 -13.86 17.29 -38.32
C LEU A 795 -14.00 18.24 -39.53
N GLN A 796 -15.21 18.43 -40.06
CA GLN A 796 -15.50 19.17 -41.28
C GLN A 796 -15.52 20.70 -41.10
N GLU A 797 -15.63 21.21 -39.86
CA GLU A 797 -15.72 22.65 -39.58
C GLU A 797 -14.41 23.29 -39.09
N CYS A 798 -13.28 22.58 -39.01
CA CYS A 798 -12.00 23.16 -38.56
C CYS A 798 -11.27 23.89 -39.71
N THR A 799 -11.02 25.21 -39.60
CA THR A 799 -10.18 25.93 -40.59
C THR A 799 -8.74 25.97 -40.10
N LEU A 800 -7.95 25.02 -40.58
CA LEU A 800 -6.50 24.99 -40.41
C LEU A 800 -5.87 26.27 -41.00
N PHE A 801 -4.67 26.65 -40.52
CA PHE A 801 -3.95 27.83 -40.98
C PHE A 801 -2.44 27.60 -40.98
N SER A 802 -1.71 28.29 -41.86
CA SER A 802 -0.24 28.24 -41.95
C SER A 802 0.44 29.61 -41.79
N LYS A 803 -0.33 30.63 -41.41
CA LYS A 803 0.17 31.98 -41.09
C LYS A 803 -0.51 32.49 -39.82
N LEU A 804 0.24 33.26 -39.03
CA LEU A 804 -0.28 34.00 -37.88
C LEU A 804 -0.48 35.47 -38.25
N PRO A 805 -1.53 36.15 -37.72
CA PRO A 805 -2.54 35.65 -36.80
C PRO A 805 -3.47 34.59 -37.45
N PRO A 806 -4.07 33.67 -36.67
CA PRO A 806 -5.05 32.72 -37.17
C PRO A 806 -6.24 33.44 -37.84
N PRO A 807 -6.86 32.88 -38.89
CA PRO A 807 -8.01 33.49 -39.54
C PRO A 807 -9.19 33.64 -38.57
N GLU A 808 -9.77 34.84 -38.51
CA GLU A 808 -10.95 35.16 -37.69
C GLU A 808 -12.17 34.38 -38.21
N LYS A 809 -12.48 33.23 -37.60
CA LYS A 809 -13.83 32.68 -37.71
C LYS A 809 -14.75 33.48 -36.79
N TYR A 810 -15.91 33.88 -37.35
CA TYR A 810 -17.02 34.58 -36.68
C TYR A 810 -16.91 34.45 -35.17
N HIS A 811 -16.33 35.48 -34.56
CA HIS A 811 -16.43 35.69 -33.15
C HIS A 811 -17.94 35.84 -32.85
N GLU A 812 -18.61 34.75 -32.48
CA GLU A 812 -19.52 34.88 -31.35
C GLU A 812 -18.64 35.32 -30.18
N THR A 813 -18.37 36.62 -30.13
CA THR A 813 -18.89 37.55 -29.14
C THR A 813 -19.77 36.91 -28.05
N ARG A 814 -19.32 35.81 -27.42
CA ARG A 814 -19.21 35.71 -25.97
C ARG A 814 -17.95 36.44 -25.49
N SER A 815 -17.59 37.55 -26.15
CA SER A 815 -17.55 38.77 -25.37
C SER A 815 -18.86 38.75 -24.59
N LEU A 816 -18.80 38.44 -23.30
CA LEU A 816 -19.73 39.04 -22.37
C LEU A 816 -19.89 40.46 -22.88
N GLN A 817 -21.06 40.77 -23.46
CA GLN A 817 -21.39 42.14 -23.77
C GLN A 817 -20.96 42.86 -22.50
N ASN A 818 -20.01 43.76 -22.65
CA ASN A 818 -19.65 44.74 -21.64
C ASN A 818 -20.93 45.54 -21.39
N ARG A 819 -21.92 44.94 -20.74
CA ARG A 819 -22.89 45.66 -19.94
C ARG A 819 -22.00 46.23 -18.86
N SER A 820 -21.56 47.46 -19.12
CA SER A 820 -20.89 48.36 -18.21
C SER A 820 -21.78 48.55 -16.98
N SER A 821 -21.85 47.51 -16.17
CA SER A 821 -22.32 47.55 -14.81
C SER A 821 -21.04 47.79 -14.03
N HIS A 822 -20.88 49.04 -13.57
CA HIS A 822 -19.83 49.35 -12.61
C HIS A 822 -19.91 48.31 -11.49
N SER A 823 -18.82 47.60 -11.23
CA SER A 823 -18.82 46.64 -10.13
C SER A 823 -19.15 47.37 -8.82
N GLU A 824 -19.90 46.72 -7.94
CA GLU A 824 -20.24 47.24 -6.62
C GLU A 824 -19.00 47.70 -5.84
N LEU A 825 -17.89 46.96 -6.01
CA LEU A 825 -16.59 47.32 -5.44
C LEU A 825 -16.03 48.63 -6.03
N ASN A 826 -16.13 48.85 -7.35
CA ASN A 826 -15.68 50.08 -7.98
C ASN A 826 -16.52 51.27 -7.50
N ARG A 827 -17.84 51.10 -7.40
CA ARG A 827 -18.73 52.11 -6.84
C ARG A 827 -18.37 52.44 -5.39
N PHE A 828 -18.18 51.43 -4.55
CA PHE A 828 -17.79 51.59 -3.15
C PHE A 828 -16.46 52.35 -2.99
N LEU A 829 -15.45 52.01 -3.79
CA LEU A 829 -14.14 52.69 -3.74
C LEU A 829 -14.26 54.17 -4.14
N GLN A 830 -15.05 54.50 -5.16
CA GLN A 830 -15.30 55.88 -5.59
C GLN A 830 -16.11 56.70 -4.57
N GLU A 831 -17.05 56.07 -3.87
CA GLU A 831 -17.88 56.70 -2.83
C GLU A 831 -17.16 56.84 -1.48
N SER A 832 -16.05 56.12 -1.30
CA SER A 832 -15.35 56.07 -0.02
C SER A 832 -14.67 57.41 0.31
N LYS A 833 -15.20 58.12 1.32
CA LYS A 833 -14.65 59.41 1.78
C LYS A 833 -13.22 59.24 2.32
N PRO A 834 -12.34 60.25 2.19
CA PRO A 834 -11.01 60.25 2.80
C PRO A 834 -11.14 60.27 4.33
N GLY A 835 -10.72 59.18 4.99
CA GLY A 835 -10.81 58.98 6.44
C GLY A 835 -10.02 57.76 6.90
N LEU A 836 -10.00 57.50 8.22
CA LEU A 836 -9.33 56.31 8.79
C LEU A 836 -10.05 55.05 8.28
N ARG A 837 -9.32 54.14 7.64
CA ARG A 837 -9.85 52.87 7.15
C ARG A 837 -9.81 51.85 8.29
N ASP A 838 -10.93 51.72 9.00
CA ASP A 838 -11.07 50.80 10.13
C ASP A 838 -11.49 49.38 9.68
N ASN A 839 -11.57 48.45 10.63
CA ASN A 839 -12.00 47.08 10.35
C ASN A 839 -13.41 47.01 9.74
N ASN A 840 -14.31 47.96 10.06
CA ASN A 840 -15.64 48.01 9.49
C ASN A 840 -15.59 48.32 7.99
N TRP A 841 -14.77 49.29 7.58
CA TRP A 841 -14.55 49.59 6.16
C TRP A 841 -14.05 48.36 5.39
N VAL A 842 -13.11 47.59 5.95
CA VAL A 842 -12.62 46.34 5.33
C VAL A 842 -13.75 45.29 5.18
N THR A 843 -14.65 45.18 6.18
CA THR A 843 -15.79 44.27 6.07
C THR A 843 -16.81 44.70 5.01
N GLU A 844 -17.02 46.00 4.84
CA GLU A 844 -17.87 46.56 3.78
C GLU A 844 -17.24 46.37 2.40
N ALA A 845 -15.93 46.59 2.26
CA ALA A 845 -15.19 46.32 1.02
C ALA A 845 -15.30 44.85 0.60
N ARG A 846 -15.19 43.91 1.56
CA ARG A 846 -15.41 42.47 1.30
C ARG A 846 -16.87 42.16 0.91
N ARG A 847 -17.85 42.89 1.44
CA ARG A 847 -19.26 42.75 1.01
C ARG A 847 -19.42 43.25 -0.43
N ALA A 848 -18.91 44.44 -0.74
CA ALA A 848 -18.96 45.00 -2.10
C ALA A 848 -18.24 44.11 -3.13
N HIS A 849 -17.12 43.48 -2.76
CA HIS A 849 -16.47 42.47 -3.59
C HIS A 849 -17.37 41.25 -3.82
N ARG A 850 -18.01 40.70 -2.77
CA ARG A 850 -18.94 39.55 -2.91
C ARG A 850 -20.13 39.86 -3.82
N ASP A 851 -20.63 41.08 -3.80
CA ASP A 851 -21.78 41.50 -4.61
C ASP A 851 -21.39 41.86 -6.05
N SER A 852 -20.08 41.98 -6.34
CA SER A 852 -19.55 42.32 -7.66
C SER A 852 -19.46 41.11 -8.60
N ARG A 853 -20.56 40.74 -9.26
CA ARG A 853 -20.58 39.58 -10.18
C ARG A 853 -19.90 39.79 -11.54
N GLY A 854 -19.47 41.02 -11.86
CA GLY A 854 -18.87 41.40 -13.14
C GLY A 854 -17.34 41.46 -13.11
N PRO A 855 -16.68 41.46 -14.29
CA PRO A 855 -15.22 41.57 -14.37
C PRO A 855 -14.72 42.92 -13.86
N PHE A 856 -13.63 42.90 -13.07
CA PHE A 856 -12.98 44.12 -12.59
C PHE A 856 -12.05 44.72 -13.65
N LYS A 857 -12.02 46.06 -13.72
CA LYS A 857 -10.99 46.79 -14.48
C LYS A 857 -9.68 46.81 -13.67
N SER A 858 -8.54 46.84 -14.36
CA SER A 858 -7.22 46.93 -13.71
C SER A 858 -7.08 48.14 -12.77
N SER A 859 -7.76 49.27 -13.08
CA SER A 859 -7.77 50.46 -12.22
C SER A 859 -8.37 50.20 -10.84
N VAL A 860 -9.37 49.32 -10.74
CA VAL A 860 -10.05 48.99 -9.47
C VAL A 860 -9.09 48.32 -8.50
N ILE A 861 -8.15 47.51 -8.99
CA ILE A 861 -7.13 46.86 -8.14
C ILE A 861 -6.12 47.88 -7.61
N MET A 862 -5.73 48.86 -8.43
CA MET A 862 -4.84 49.94 -8.00
C MET A 862 -5.51 50.76 -6.89
N ASP A 863 -6.74 51.20 -7.12
CA ASP A 863 -7.52 51.99 -6.14
C ASP A 863 -7.75 51.18 -4.84
N LEU A 864 -8.04 49.88 -4.98
CA LEU A 864 -8.20 48.96 -3.85
C LEU A 864 -6.91 48.82 -3.04
N LEU A 865 -5.76 48.69 -3.70
CA LEU A 865 -4.46 48.56 -3.05
C LEU A 865 -4.10 49.84 -2.29
N ASP A 866 -4.31 51.01 -2.91
CA ASP A 866 -4.06 52.32 -2.31
C ASP A 866 -4.88 52.54 -1.03
N GLU A 867 -6.15 52.11 -1.03
CA GLU A 867 -7.02 52.24 0.14
C GLU A 867 -6.77 51.18 1.22
N MET A 868 -6.57 49.90 0.83
CA MET A 868 -6.27 48.83 1.79
C MET A 868 -4.93 49.02 2.50
N GLN A 869 -3.93 49.60 1.83
CA GLN A 869 -2.64 49.91 2.45
C GLN A 869 -2.76 50.91 3.61
N LYS A 870 -3.80 51.77 3.61
CA LYS A 870 -4.10 52.71 4.71
C LYS A 870 -4.81 52.02 5.88
N ALA A 871 -5.42 50.85 5.64
CA ALA A 871 -6.18 50.08 6.64
C ALA A 871 -5.31 49.09 7.42
N ILE A 872 -4.15 48.70 6.89
CA ILE A 872 -3.30 47.64 7.45
C ILE A 872 -2.14 48.25 8.26
N PRO A 873 -1.82 47.71 9.46
CA PRO A 873 -0.62 48.09 10.20
C PRO A 873 0.65 47.86 9.36
N MET A 874 1.60 48.81 9.40
CA MET A 874 2.83 48.73 8.62
C MET A 874 3.64 47.48 9.02
N ALA A 875 3.83 46.55 8.08
CA ALA A 875 4.57 45.31 8.35
C ALA A 875 6.06 45.62 8.61
N GLU A 876 6.59 45.17 9.75
CA GLU A 876 7.91 45.57 10.28
C GLU A 876 9.09 45.31 9.31
N TRP A 877 9.03 44.22 8.55
CA TRP A 877 10.03 43.80 7.56
C TRP A 877 10.13 44.66 6.29
N THR A 878 9.20 45.60 6.09
CA THR A 878 9.16 46.44 4.87
C THR A 878 10.11 47.65 4.95
N ALA A 879 10.65 47.94 6.14
CA ALA A 879 11.57 49.07 6.36
C ALA A 879 12.94 48.89 5.68
N ASP A 880 13.30 47.67 5.29
CA ASP A 880 14.62 47.31 4.75
C ASP A 880 14.74 47.38 3.21
N PHE A 881 13.63 47.59 2.50
CA PHE A 881 13.61 47.61 1.04
C PHE A 881 13.79 49.02 0.48
N LYS A 882 14.78 49.20 -0.42
CA LYS A 882 15.06 50.47 -1.11
C LYS A 882 15.18 50.23 -2.61
N TRP A 883 14.53 51.07 -3.40
CA TRP A 883 14.64 51.01 -4.86
C TRP A 883 16.05 51.40 -5.31
N PRO A 884 16.67 50.65 -6.24
CA PRO A 884 17.99 50.97 -6.77
C PRO A 884 17.98 52.24 -7.64
N THR A 885 19.11 52.94 -7.69
CA THR A 885 19.29 54.09 -8.59
C THR A 885 19.52 53.60 -10.03
N ILE A 886 18.92 54.24 -11.03
CA ILE A 886 18.94 53.80 -12.45
C ILE A 886 20.36 53.53 -12.98
N LYS A 887 21.38 54.26 -12.50
CA LYS A 887 22.79 54.09 -12.89
C LYS A 887 23.44 52.78 -12.40
N GLN A 888 22.85 52.09 -11.42
CA GLN A 888 23.35 50.79 -10.93
C GLN A 888 22.82 49.59 -11.75
N ILE A 889 22.05 49.86 -12.81
CA ILE A 889 21.35 48.83 -13.60
C ILE A 889 22.23 48.31 -14.75
N GLU A 890 23.25 49.04 -15.20
CA GLU A 890 24.08 48.68 -16.37
C GLU A 890 24.92 47.41 -16.16
N GLY A 891 24.65 46.38 -16.97
CA GLY A 891 25.36 45.09 -16.99
C GLY A 891 24.48 44.00 -17.58
N ASP A 892 24.56 43.78 -18.88
CA ASP A 892 23.68 42.91 -19.66
C ASP A 892 23.92 41.43 -19.36
N LEU A 893 22.86 40.67 -19.07
CA LEU A 893 22.80 39.19 -19.05
C LEU A 893 21.33 38.78 -18.81
N TRP A 894 20.46 39.07 -19.78
CA TRP A 894 19.15 38.42 -19.88
C TRP A 894 19.33 37.08 -20.59
N SER A 895 18.70 36.03 -20.09
CA SER A 895 18.72 34.76 -20.81
C SER A 895 17.87 34.87 -22.09
N PRO A 896 18.18 34.10 -23.15
CA PRO A 896 17.38 34.11 -24.36
C PRO A 896 15.94 33.64 -24.09
N GLU A 897 15.73 32.74 -23.14
CA GLU A 897 14.42 32.29 -22.65
C GLU A 897 13.63 33.44 -22.00
N GLU A 898 14.24 34.21 -21.10
CA GLU A 898 13.57 35.35 -20.47
C GLU A 898 13.11 36.39 -21.50
N ASN A 899 13.88 36.59 -22.57
CA ASN A 899 13.50 37.46 -23.67
C ASN A 899 12.27 36.95 -24.44
N GLN A 900 12.10 35.63 -24.57
CA GLN A 900 10.87 35.04 -25.14
C GLN A 900 9.69 35.23 -24.19
N GLY A 901 9.88 35.07 -22.87
CA GLY A 901 8.85 35.35 -21.87
C GLY A 901 8.33 36.79 -21.91
N VAL A 902 9.22 37.77 -22.10
CA VAL A 902 8.84 39.19 -22.31
C VAL A 902 8.01 39.36 -23.58
N LYS A 903 8.40 38.74 -24.71
CA LYS A 903 7.61 38.83 -25.96
C LYS A 903 6.22 38.22 -25.79
N LEU A 904 6.14 37.08 -25.12
CA LEU A 904 4.91 36.34 -24.88
C LEU A 904 3.94 37.12 -23.96
N THR A 905 4.47 37.80 -22.95
CA THR A 905 3.71 38.71 -22.08
C THR A 905 3.09 39.87 -22.87
N LEU A 906 3.86 40.53 -23.72
CA LEU A 906 3.37 41.64 -24.53
C LEU A 906 2.33 41.19 -25.56
N HIS A 907 2.55 40.02 -26.17
CA HIS A 907 1.59 39.42 -27.09
C HIS A 907 0.25 39.13 -26.40
N TYR A 908 0.29 38.55 -25.20
CA TYR A 908 -0.92 38.31 -24.40
C TYR A 908 -1.66 39.61 -24.05
N ALA A 909 -0.92 40.66 -23.69
CA ALA A 909 -1.52 41.95 -23.35
C ALA A 909 -2.19 42.61 -24.57
N GLU A 910 -1.59 42.48 -25.75
CA GLU A 910 -2.13 42.97 -27.01
C GLU A 910 -3.42 42.23 -27.41
N GLN A 911 -3.41 40.89 -27.30
CA GLN A 911 -4.58 40.05 -27.61
C GLN A 911 -5.80 40.33 -26.74
N ASN A 912 -5.58 40.65 -25.46
CA ASN A 912 -6.68 40.99 -24.54
C ASN A 912 -7.04 42.49 -24.58
N HIS A 913 -6.47 43.26 -25.51
CA HIS A 913 -6.63 44.72 -25.64
C HIS A 913 -6.31 45.49 -24.34
N LEU A 914 -5.31 45.02 -23.59
CA LEU A 914 -4.89 45.61 -22.32
C LEU A 914 -3.73 46.60 -22.51
N LEU A 915 -2.80 46.31 -23.44
CA LEU A 915 -1.62 47.12 -23.71
C LEU A 915 -1.17 46.98 -25.17
N GLU A 916 -0.79 48.09 -25.80
CA GLU A 916 -0.20 48.06 -27.15
C GLU A 916 1.29 47.70 -27.08
N SER A 917 1.73 46.77 -27.94
CA SER A 917 3.13 46.34 -27.98
C SER A 917 4.00 47.38 -28.67
N SER A 918 4.87 48.06 -27.91
CA SER A 918 5.89 48.98 -28.46
C SER A 918 7.30 48.59 -27.98
N PRO A 919 8.36 48.88 -28.76
CA PRO A 919 9.73 48.58 -28.34
C PRO A 919 10.10 49.31 -27.05
N HIS A 920 9.53 50.49 -26.81
CA HIS A 920 9.73 51.25 -25.58
C HIS A 920 9.09 50.57 -24.36
N ILE A 921 7.87 50.02 -24.51
CA ILE A 921 7.18 49.26 -23.45
C ILE A 921 7.95 47.99 -23.10
N LYS A 922 8.53 47.31 -24.11
CA LYS A 922 9.40 46.15 -23.89
C LYS A 922 10.62 46.47 -23.04
N GLU A 923 11.28 47.59 -23.32
CA GLU A 923 12.45 48.02 -22.55
C GLU A 923 12.04 48.45 -21.12
N ASN A 924 10.92 49.16 -20.98
CA ASN A 924 10.36 49.52 -19.68
C ASN A 924 10.05 48.28 -18.84
N MET A 925 9.52 47.21 -19.44
CA MET A 925 9.25 45.94 -18.73
C MET A 925 10.55 45.32 -18.21
N LYS A 926 11.61 45.28 -19.02
CA LYS A 926 12.93 44.76 -18.60
C LYS A 926 13.52 45.57 -17.44
N ILE A 927 13.49 46.89 -17.55
CA ILE A 927 13.98 47.80 -16.49
C ILE A 927 13.16 47.60 -15.21
N PHE A 928 11.84 47.44 -15.32
CA PHE A 928 10.96 47.20 -14.18
C PHE A 928 11.31 45.89 -13.46
N PHE A 929 11.44 44.78 -14.20
CA PHE A 929 11.78 43.48 -13.62
C PHE A 929 13.13 43.52 -12.90
N ARG A 930 14.14 44.15 -13.52
CA ARG A 930 15.48 44.28 -12.92
C ARG A 930 15.48 45.20 -11.70
N SER A 931 14.63 46.23 -11.69
CA SER A 931 14.44 47.11 -10.53
C SER A 931 13.71 46.40 -9.39
N ALA A 932 12.67 45.63 -9.69
CA ALA A 932 11.86 44.91 -8.70
C ALA A 932 12.63 43.75 -8.06
N HIS A 933 13.38 42.96 -8.84
CA HIS A 933 14.26 41.92 -8.29
C HIS A 933 15.32 42.51 -7.35
N ASN A 934 15.95 43.63 -7.74
CA ASN A 934 16.91 44.32 -6.88
C ASN A 934 16.26 44.89 -5.62
N PHE A 935 15.02 45.40 -5.72
CA PHE A 935 14.24 45.89 -4.58
C PHE A 935 14.05 44.80 -3.52
N VAL A 936 13.72 43.57 -3.92
CA VAL A 936 13.61 42.41 -2.99
C VAL A 936 14.91 41.62 -2.81
N ARG A 937 16.05 42.13 -3.32
CA ARG A 937 17.38 41.48 -3.28
C ARG A 937 17.38 40.04 -3.79
N TYR A 938 16.54 39.73 -4.78
CA TYR A 938 16.49 38.42 -5.41
C TYR A 938 17.74 38.18 -6.26
N LYS A 939 18.45 37.08 -5.99
CA LYS A 939 19.60 36.64 -6.80
C LYS A 939 19.09 35.82 -7.97
N ARG A 940 19.25 36.35 -9.18
CA ARG A 940 18.92 35.61 -10.41
C ARG A 940 19.82 34.37 -10.53
N PRO A 941 19.27 33.21 -10.91
CA PRO A 941 20.05 32.00 -11.15
C PRO A 941 20.85 32.09 -12.46
N ASP A 942 22.00 31.40 -12.53
CA ASP A 942 22.86 31.38 -13.72
C ASP A 942 22.23 30.66 -14.92
N LYS A 943 21.31 29.73 -14.66
CA LYS A 943 20.53 28.99 -15.67
C LYS A 943 19.06 29.39 -15.57
N PHE A 944 18.34 29.32 -16.68
CA PHE A 944 16.89 29.55 -16.69
C PHE A 944 16.18 28.54 -15.76
N GLN A 945 15.42 29.05 -14.79
CA GLN A 945 14.65 28.24 -13.83
C GLN A 945 13.14 28.53 -13.86
N GLY A 946 12.71 29.47 -14.70
CA GLY A 946 11.33 29.96 -14.78
C GLY A 946 11.29 31.46 -15.01
N PHE A 947 10.18 31.94 -15.57
CA PHE A 947 9.92 33.36 -15.81
C PHE A 947 9.11 33.97 -14.66
N ASP A 948 9.33 35.26 -14.32
CA ASP A 948 8.56 35.92 -13.26
C ASP A 948 7.18 36.40 -13.79
N TRP A 949 6.22 35.47 -13.77
CA TRP A 949 4.83 35.72 -14.18
C TRP A 949 4.09 36.68 -13.25
N PHE A 950 4.52 36.81 -11.99
CA PHE A 950 3.92 37.75 -11.04
C PHE A 950 4.22 39.19 -11.47
N LEU A 951 5.49 39.51 -11.74
CA LEU A 951 5.88 40.82 -12.25
C LEU A 951 5.28 41.11 -13.62
N ALA A 952 5.12 40.09 -14.48
CA ALA A 952 4.44 40.23 -15.77
C ALA A 952 2.98 40.66 -15.59
N THR A 953 2.27 40.01 -14.66
CA THR A 953 0.87 40.33 -14.34
C THR A 953 0.73 41.74 -13.78
N VAL A 954 1.60 42.12 -12.83
CA VAL A 954 1.61 43.49 -12.26
C VAL A 954 1.86 44.56 -13.33
N PHE A 955 2.78 44.29 -14.27
CA PHE A 955 3.08 45.21 -15.36
C PHE A 955 1.87 45.46 -16.26
N ILE A 956 1.07 44.43 -16.55
CA ILE A 956 -0.17 44.54 -17.32
C ILE A 956 -1.26 45.28 -16.51
N ILE A 957 -1.42 44.98 -15.22
CA ILE A 957 -2.38 45.69 -14.35
C ILE A 957 -2.09 47.20 -14.32
N CYS A 958 -0.81 47.58 -14.34
CA CYS A 958 -0.37 48.97 -14.32
C CYS A 958 -0.34 49.65 -15.70
N ASN A 959 -0.85 49.00 -16.75
CA ASN A 959 -0.81 49.47 -18.15
C ASN A 959 0.61 49.89 -18.61
N GLY A 960 1.64 49.16 -18.17
CA GLY A 960 3.03 49.43 -18.53
C GLY A 960 3.66 50.72 -17.97
N ASN A 961 2.99 51.42 -17.04
CA ASN A 961 3.55 52.62 -16.41
C ASN A 961 4.50 52.26 -15.26
N MET A 962 5.79 52.58 -15.44
CA MET A 962 6.87 52.27 -14.49
C MET A 962 6.61 52.76 -13.05
N GLU A 963 6.14 54.00 -12.90
CA GLU A 963 5.94 54.59 -11.56
C GLU A 963 4.75 53.96 -10.84
N LYS A 964 3.69 53.61 -11.58
CA LYS A 964 2.58 52.82 -11.03
C LYS A 964 3.03 51.42 -10.65
N CYS A 965 3.85 50.75 -11.47
CA CYS A 965 4.40 49.43 -11.16
C CYS A 965 5.25 49.43 -9.87
N LYS A 966 6.16 50.41 -9.72
CA LYS A 966 6.97 50.55 -8.50
C LYS A 966 6.11 50.83 -7.27
N THR A 967 5.10 51.69 -7.41
CA THR A 967 4.14 51.99 -6.34
C THR A 967 3.41 50.71 -5.93
N PHE A 968 2.85 49.97 -6.90
CA PHE A 968 2.17 48.71 -6.67
C PHE A 968 3.03 47.70 -5.91
N ILE A 969 4.28 47.46 -6.35
CA ILE A 969 5.19 46.53 -5.68
C ILE A 969 5.51 46.98 -4.24
N THR A 970 5.75 48.28 -4.04
CA THR A 970 6.04 48.84 -2.70
C THR A 970 4.87 48.64 -1.73
N GLN A 971 3.64 48.61 -2.26
CA GLN A 971 2.42 48.44 -1.48
C GLN A 971 2.08 46.97 -1.24
N ILE A 972 2.11 46.14 -2.29
CA ILE A 972 1.71 44.74 -2.22
C ILE A 972 2.64 43.91 -1.31
N VAL A 973 3.94 44.22 -1.27
CA VAL A 973 4.91 43.54 -0.38
C VAL A 973 4.54 43.67 1.11
N LYS A 974 3.73 44.66 1.49
CA LYS A 974 3.24 44.83 2.86
C LYS A 974 2.22 43.75 3.25
N PHE A 975 1.60 43.08 2.28
CA PHE A 975 0.60 42.05 2.50
C PHE A 975 1.30 40.69 2.68
N PRO A 976 1.03 39.96 3.78
CA PRO A 976 1.65 38.64 4.02
C PRO A 976 1.39 37.64 2.89
N SER A 977 0.22 37.72 2.25
CA SER A 977 -0.21 36.90 1.12
C SER A 977 0.80 36.91 -0.04
N THR A 978 1.50 38.02 -0.27
CA THR A 978 2.43 38.18 -1.38
C THR A 978 3.65 37.27 -1.26
N ALA A 979 4.11 36.97 -0.04
CA ALA A 979 5.25 36.07 0.17
C ALA A 979 5.01 34.64 -0.34
N PHE A 980 3.75 34.19 -0.36
CA PHE A 980 3.37 32.84 -0.79
C PHE A 980 3.11 32.72 -2.29
N VAL A 981 2.86 33.84 -2.97
CA VAL A 981 2.57 33.86 -4.42
C VAL A 981 3.77 34.34 -5.23
N TRP A 982 4.49 35.35 -4.73
CA TRP A 982 5.65 35.90 -5.43
C TRP A 982 6.94 35.17 -5.00
N LEU A 983 7.34 34.18 -5.79
CA LEU A 983 8.47 33.29 -5.52
C LEU A 983 9.78 34.05 -5.21
N ALA A 984 10.05 35.17 -5.88
CA ALA A 984 11.26 35.96 -5.64
C ALA A 984 11.29 36.54 -4.22
N LEU A 985 10.14 36.99 -3.71
CA LEU A 985 10.00 37.49 -2.33
C LEU A 985 10.04 36.36 -1.31
N GLY A 986 9.38 35.24 -1.60
CA GLY A 986 9.43 34.02 -0.77
C GLY A 986 10.87 33.53 -0.59
N ASN A 987 11.64 33.45 -1.68
CA ASN A 987 13.05 33.05 -1.65
C ASN A 987 13.93 33.99 -0.81
N PHE A 988 13.69 35.30 -0.88
CA PHE A 988 14.38 36.27 -0.03
C PHE A 988 14.07 36.04 1.44
N LEU A 989 12.80 35.84 1.79
CA LEU A 989 12.39 35.57 3.17
C LEU A 989 13.00 34.28 3.73
N ASN A 990 13.04 33.23 2.92
CA ASN A 990 13.65 31.96 3.28
C ASN A 990 15.15 32.08 3.57
N GLN A 991 15.86 33.02 2.92
CA GLN A 991 17.31 33.21 3.10
C GLN A 991 17.68 34.10 4.29
N ASN A 992 16.84 35.07 4.66
CA ASN A 992 17.17 36.08 5.67
C ASN A 992 16.62 35.79 7.06
N LYS A 993 15.51 35.07 7.17
CA LYS A 993 15.01 34.58 8.46
C LYS A 993 15.67 33.23 8.72
N GLU A 994 15.88 32.88 9.99
CA GLU A 994 16.12 31.48 10.43
C GLU A 994 14.91 30.56 10.14
N MET A 995 14.11 30.87 9.10
CA MET A 995 13.02 30.04 8.60
C MET A 995 13.63 28.72 8.13
N GLN A 996 13.46 27.68 8.94
CA GLN A 996 13.94 26.34 8.63
C GLN A 996 13.11 25.64 7.52
N ILE A 997 12.13 26.35 6.96
CA ILE A 997 11.03 25.83 6.14
C ILE A 997 10.71 26.88 5.06
N ASN A 998 10.58 26.44 3.81
CA ASN A 998 10.33 27.24 2.62
C ASN A 998 8.83 27.57 2.50
N THR A 999 8.52 28.84 2.26
CA THR A 999 7.12 29.35 2.13
C THR A 999 6.25 28.56 1.15
N GLU A 1000 6.82 28.07 0.04
CA GLU A 1000 6.14 27.21 -0.93
C GLU A 1000 5.66 25.88 -0.31
N PHE A 1001 6.52 25.24 0.48
CA PHE A 1001 6.21 23.97 1.15
C PHE A 1001 5.26 24.14 2.32
N ILE A 1002 5.28 25.29 3.01
CA ILE A 1002 4.26 25.65 4.00
C ILE A 1002 2.89 25.71 3.33
N LEU A 1003 2.77 26.44 2.22
CA LEU A 1003 1.51 26.55 1.48
C LEU A 1003 1.03 25.17 1.01
N ALA A 1004 1.93 24.37 0.43
CA ALA A 1004 1.63 23.01 -0.02
C ALA A 1004 1.13 22.12 1.13
N HIS A 1005 1.79 22.15 2.29
CA HIS A 1005 1.41 21.34 3.45
C HIS A 1005 0.04 21.73 4.02
N LEU A 1006 -0.25 23.03 4.11
CA LEU A 1006 -1.55 23.52 4.56
C LEU A 1006 -2.67 23.14 3.58
N LEU A 1007 -2.42 23.25 2.27
CA LEU A 1007 -3.36 22.85 1.24
C LEU A 1007 -3.65 21.35 1.30
N GLU A 1008 -2.61 20.53 1.37
CA GLU A 1008 -2.75 19.07 1.38
C GLU A 1008 -3.48 18.57 2.64
N GLY A 1009 -3.28 19.24 3.78
CA GLY A 1009 -4.04 18.97 5.01
C GLY A 1009 -5.53 19.30 4.89
N ILE A 1010 -5.89 20.39 4.22
CA ILE A 1010 -7.32 20.71 3.97
C ILE A 1010 -7.93 19.74 2.97
N VAL A 1011 -7.21 19.42 1.89
CA VAL A 1011 -7.67 18.46 0.87
C VAL A 1011 -7.89 17.08 1.49
N GLY A 1012 -6.99 16.61 2.35
CA GLY A 1012 -7.17 15.34 3.06
C GLY A 1012 -8.39 15.30 3.97
N ASN A 1013 -8.76 16.44 4.58
CA ASN A 1013 -9.90 16.55 5.48
C ASN A 1013 -11.25 16.76 4.77
N GLU A 1014 -11.29 17.59 3.73
CA GLU A 1014 -12.53 17.95 3.03
C GLU A 1014 -12.81 17.05 1.80
N PHE A 1015 -11.77 16.49 1.17
CA PHE A 1015 -11.87 15.69 -0.06
C PHE A 1015 -11.06 14.37 -0.01
N PRO A 1016 -11.23 13.51 1.02
CA PRO A 1016 -10.43 12.29 1.17
C PRO A 1016 -10.59 11.32 -0.01
N ALA A 1017 -11.79 11.19 -0.57
CA ALA A 1017 -12.05 10.30 -1.70
C ALA A 1017 -11.31 10.75 -2.97
N ILE A 1018 -11.31 12.05 -3.29
CA ILE A 1018 -10.60 12.58 -4.44
C ILE A 1018 -9.09 12.49 -4.23
N LYS A 1019 -8.60 12.84 -3.04
CA LYS A 1019 -7.18 12.67 -2.70
C LYS A 1019 -6.73 11.25 -2.96
N TYR A 1020 -7.44 10.27 -2.42
CA TYR A 1020 -7.14 8.86 -2.64
C TYR A 1020 -7.15 8.52 -4.13
N THR A 1021 -8.18 8.92 -4.86
CA THR A 1021 -8.34 8.59 -6.29
C THR A 1021 -7.24 9.20 -7.16
N LEU A 1022 -6.90 10.48 -6.95
CA LEU A 1022 -5.79 11.14 -7.66
C LEU A 1022 -4.46 10.47 -7.36
N LYS A 1023 -4.23 10.09 -6.10
CA LYS A 1023 -2.99 9.43 -5.69
C LYS A 1023 -2.89 8.00 -6.25
N SER A 1024 -3.93 7.18 -6.09
CA SER A 1024 -3.90 5.77 -6.51
C SER A 1024 -3.86 5.59 -8.03
N ASN A 1025 -4.59 6.43 -8.78
CA ASN A 1025 -4.75 6.26 -10.22
C ASN A 1025 -3.76 7.12 -11.02
N CYS A 1026 -3.48 8.34 -10.58
CA CYS A 1026 -2.62 9.30 -11.29
C CYS A 1026 -1.29 9.59 -10.56
N GLY A 1027 -1.07 9.06 -9.35
CA GLY A 1027 0.16 9.28 -8.57
C GLY A 1027 0.39 10.72 -8.09
N ILE A 1028 -0.60 11.60 -8.23
CA ILE A 1028 -0.44 13.05 -8.07
C ILE A 1028 -1.17 13.56 -6.82
N ASP A 1029 -0.54 14.52 -6.14
CA ASP A 1029 -1.16 15.27 -5.04
C ASP A 1029 -1.63 16.65 -5.54
N TRP A 1030 -2.79 17.12 -5.06
CA TRP A 1030 -3.42 18.35 -5.56
C TRP A 1030 -2.54 19.59 -5.40
N TRP A 1031 -1.74 19.63 -4.33
CA TRP A 1031 -0.82 20.74 -4.09
C TRP A 1031 0.21 20.90 -5.21
N MET A 1032 0.62 19.83 -5.90
CA MET A 1032 1.59 19.90 -7.00
C MET A 1032 1.03 20.65 -8.20
N ILE A 1033 -0.23 20.39 -8.55
CA ILE A 1033 -0.95 21.11 -9.61
C ILE A 1033 -1.06 22.58 -9.20
N CYS A 1034 -1.59 22.85 -8.00
CA CYS A 1034 -1.77 24.23 -7.51
C CYS A 1034 -0.47 25.03 -7.44
N ASN A 1035 0.64 24.38 -7.08
CA ASN A 1035 1.94 25.02 -7.06
C ASN A 1035 2.35 25.51 -8.45
N LYS A 1036 2.18 24.67 -9.48
CA LYS A 1036 2.41 25.08 -10.87
C LYS A 1036 1.47 26.19 -11.31
N LEU A 1037 0.17 26.10 -10.98
CA LEU A 1037 -0.82 27.16 -11.26
C LEU A 1037 -0.41 28.52 -10.67
N LEU A 1038 -0.01 28.52 -9.39
CA LEU A 1038 0.42 29.73 -8.69
C LEU A 1038 1.73 30.29 -9.26
N SER A 1039 2.70 29.44 -9.59
CA SER A 1039 3.99 29.86 -10.17
C SER A 1039 3.84 30.65 -11.48
N GLN A 1040 2.81 30.34 -12.28
CA GLN A 1040 2.50 31.04 -13.53
C GLN A 1040 1.31 32.01 -13.40
N CYS A 1041 0.92 32.37 -12.18
CA CYS A 1041 -0.20 33.29 -11.90
C CYS A 1041 -1.50 32.90 -12.64
N PHE A 1042 -1.76 31.60 -12.79
CA PHE A 1042 -2.89 31.02 -13.53
C PHE A 1042 -2.97 31.37 -15.02
N TRP A 1043 -1.89 31.91 -15.61
CA TRP A 1043 -1.81 32.13 -17.06
C TRP A 1043 -1.98 30.81 -17.81
N GLY A 1044 -2.66 30.88 -18.96
CA GLY A 1044 -2.97 29.70 -19.75
C GLY A 1044 -4.11 28.84 -19.19
N ILE A 1045 -4.73 29.19 -18.06
CA ILE A 1045 -5.65 28.28 -17.36
C ILE A 1045 -6.92 29.01 -16.91
N LEU A 1046 -6.78 30.17 -16.27
CA LEU A 1046 -7.91 31.01 -15.89
C LEU A 1046 -8.05 32.22 -16.83
N PRO A 1047 -9.28 32.71 -17.07
CA PRO A 1047 -9.48 33.95 -17.81
C PRO A 1047 -8.93 35.16 -17.04
N TRP A 1048 -8.51 36.20 -17.76
CA TRP A 1048 -7.91 37.40 -17.19
C TRP A 1048 -8.74 38.05 -16.07
N SER A 1049 -10.07 38.05 -16.20
CA SER A 1049 -10.97 38.55 -15.16
C SER A 1049 -10.84 37.83 -13.82
N GLU A 1050 -10.62 36.51 -13.84
CA GLU A 1050 -10.44 35.71 -12.62
C GLU A 1050 -9.03 35.85 -12.05
N ILE A 1051 -8.02 36.08 -12.90
CA ILE A 1051 -6.67 36.47 -12.43
C ILE A 1051 -6.76 37.80 -11.66
N ILE A 1052 -7.51 38.78 -12.17
CA ILE A 1052 -7.76 40.04 -11.45
C ILE A 1052 -8.52 39.79 -10.13
N ASN A 1053 -9.54 38.93 -10.11
CA ASN A 1053 -10.26 38.55 -8.89
C ASN A 1053 -9.31 37.92 -7.85
N PHE A 1054 -8.38 37.06 -8.29
CA PHE A 1054 -7.38 36.47 -7.41
C PHE A 1054 -6.50 37.54 -6.75
N PHE A 1055 -6.04 38.54 -7.51
CA PHE A 1055 -5.32 39.69 -6.92
C PHE A 1055 -6.18 40.52 -5.96
N ALA A 1056 -7.48 40.70 -6.26
CA ALA A 1056 -8.40 41.31 -5.30
C ALA A 1056 -8.48 40.50 -4.00
N ILE A 1057 -8.48 39.16 -4.08
CA ILE A 1057 -8.46 38.29 -2.90
C ILE A 1057 -7.18 38.44 -2.10
N LEU A 1058 -6.01 38.47 -2.76
CA LEU A 1058 -4.72 38.67 -2.10
C LEU A 1058 -4.66 39.97 -1.28
N ILE A 1059 -5.37 41.00 -1.73
CA ILE A 1059 -5.41 42.32 -1.10
C ILE A 1059 -6.50 42.39 -0.02
N LEU A 1060 -7.73 41.92 -0.29
CA LEU A 1060 -8.89 42.08 0.61
C LEU A 1060 -8.95 41.09 1.77
N TYR A 1061 -8.46 39.87 1.55
CA TYR A 1061 -8.63 38.76 2.49
C TYR A 1061 -7.30 38.40 3.18
N PRO A 1062 -7.34 37.73 4.34
CA PRO A 1062 -6.12 37.28 5.01
C PRO A 1062 -5.43 36.15 4.22
N SER A 1063 -4.17 35.84 4.56
CA SER A 1063 -3.31 34.94 3.78
C SER A 1063 -3.83 33.50 3.69
N ASP A 1064 -4.67 33.06 4.63
CA ASP A 1064 -5.37 31.76 4.61
C ASP A 1064 -6.26 31.58 3.37
N TYR A 1065 -6.72 32.67 2.75
CA TYR A 1065 -7.60 32.60 1.57
C TYR A 1065 -6.89 32.11 0.31
N ILE A 1066 -5.55 32.14 0.24
CA ILE A 1066 -4.81 31.52 -0.87
C ILE A 1066 -5.08 30.01 -0.88
N VAL A 1067 -5.00 29.37 0.29
CA VAL A 1067 -5.25 27.94 0.45
C VAL A 1067 -6.70 27.61 0.12
N TYR A 1068 -7.65 28.43 0.58
CA TYR A 1068 -9.07 28.24 0.29
C TYR A 1068 -9.39 28.45 -1.19
N TYR A 1069 -8.69 29.36 -1.88
CA TYR A 1069 -8.86 29.58 -3.31
C TYR A 1069 -8.41 28.35 -4.09
N CYS A 1070 -7.21 27.82 -3.78
CA CYS A 1070 -6.71 26.58 -4.36
C CYS A 1070 -7.62 25.36 -4.07
N THR A 1071 -8.20 25.30 -2.87
CA THR A 1071 -9.18 24.26 -2.51
C THR A 1071 -10.49 24.42 -3.29
N SER A 1072 -10.90 25.65 -3.59
CA SER A 1072 -12.12 25.92 -4.36
C SER A 1072 -12.01 25.51 -5.84
N LEU A 1073 -10.80 25.54 -6.41
CA LEU A 1073 -10.52 25.00 -7.75
C LEU A 1073 -10.79 23.50 -7.78
N LEU A 1074 -10.36 22.76 -6.75
CA LEU A 1074 -10.65 21.32 -6.62
C LEU A 1074 -12.15 21.06 -6.47
N ASN A 1075 -12.83 21.87 -5.64
CA ASN A 1075 -14.28 21.77 -5.46
C ASN A 1075 -15.05 21.96 -6.77
N HIS A 1076 -14.56 22.83 -7.66
CA HIS A 1076 -15.17 23.04 -8.98
C HIS A 1076 -15.01 21.83 -9.90
N CYS A 1077 -13.84 21.19 -9.90
CA CYS A 1077 -13.56 20.02 -10.73
C CYS A 1077 -13.95 18.68 -10.10
N HIS A 1078 -14.52 18.67 -8.89
CA HIS A 1078 -14.78 17.47 -8.10
C HIS A 1078 -15.48 16.36 -8.90
N GLU A 1079 -16.64 16.68 -9.49
CA GLU A 1079 -17.46 15.73 -10.27
C GLU A 1079 -16.76 15.30 -11.57
N ILE A 1080 -16.05 16.23 -12.22
CA ILE A 1080 -15.36 15.99 -13.48
C ILE A 1080 -14.21 15.01 -13.27
N ILE A 1081 -13.41 15.19 -12.21
CA ILE A 1081 -12.31 14.29 -11.84
C ILE A 1081 -12.82 12.87 -11.63
N LEU A 1082 -13.91 12.70 -10.86
CA LEU A 1082 -14.47 11.37 -10.58
C LEU A 1082 -15.00 10.70 -11.85
N HIS A 1083 -15.68 11.45 -12.72
CA HIS A 1083 -16.16 10.95 -14.00
C HIS A 1083 -15.01 10.57 -14.95
N ASP A 1084 -14.00 11.43 -15.06
CA ASP A 1084 -12.87 11.22 -15.96
C ASP A 1084 -12.04 10.01 -15.55
N ILE A 1085 -11.76 9.84 -14.26
CA ILE A 1085 -11.02 8.68 -13.75
C ILE A 1085 -11.84 7.39 -13.94
N ALA A 1086 -13.17 7.44 -13.76
CA ALA A 1086 -14.05 6.30 -14.07
C ALA A 1086 -14.01 5.94 -15.57
N SER A 1087 -13.74 6.92 -16.44
CA SER A 1087 -13.57 6.73 -17.89
C SER A 1087 -12.12 6.44 -18.33
N ASN A 1088 -11.22 6.10 -17.40
CA ASN A 1088 -9.78 5.85 -17.63
C ASN A 1088 -9.00 7.05 -18.22
N LYS A 1089 -9.48 8.28 -18.01
CA LYS A 1089 -8.69 9.48 -18.31
C LYS A 1089 -7.81 9.83 -17.12
N LEU A 1090 -6.62 10.35 -17.42
CA LEU A 1090 -5.63 10.75 -16.43
C LEU A 1090 -5.72 12.27 -16.17
N TRP A 1091 -5.26 12.65 -14.98
CA TRP A 1091 -5.15 14.04 -14.53
C TRP A 1091 -3.67 14.36 -14.25
N PRO A 1092 -3.17 15.55 -14.64
CA PRO A 1092 -3.90 16.76 -15.01
C PRO A 1092 -4.16 16.99 -16.52
N GLU A 1093 -4.04 15.97 -17.37
CA GLU A 1093 -4.22 16.09 -18.83
C GLU A 1093 -5.61 16.58 -19.22
N SER A 1094 -6.64 16.13 -18.50
CA SER A 1094 -8.05 16.48 -18.73
C SER A 1094 -8.51 17.74 -17.97
N MET A 1095 -7.59 18.48 -17.34
CA MET A 1095 -7.95 19.65 -16.51
C MET A 1095 -8.46 20.83 -17.35
N ILE A 1096 -9.71 21.24 -17.10
CA ILE A 1096 -10.34 22.42 -17.71
C ILE A 1096 -10.88 23.34 -16.61
N LEU A 1097 -10.43 24.61 -16.60
CA LEU A 1097 -10.78 25.60 -15.58
C LEU A 1097 -11.31 26.93 -16.17
N GLU A 1098 -11.58 27.01 -17.48
CA GLU A 1098 -12.03 28.25 -18.13
C GLU A 1098 -13.39 28.75 -17.60
N ASP A 1099 -14.27 27.82 -17.19
CA ASP A 1099 -15.60 28.11 -16.64
C ASP A 1099 -15.60 28.42 -15.13
N TYR A 1100 -14.43 28.33 -14.48
CA TYR A 1100 -14.32 28.68 -13.07
C TYR A 1100 -14.69 30.16 -12.85
N ARG A 1101 -15.55 30.42 -11.87
CA ARG A 1101 -15.90 31.76 -11.43
C ARG A 1101 -15.75 31.85 -9.92
N CYS A 1102 -14.82 32.69 -9.45
CA CYS A 1102 -14.49 32.80 -8.03
C CYS A 1102 -15.72 33.13 -7.16
N HIS A 1103 -16.57 34.03 -7.65
CA HIS A 1103 -17.77 34.50 -6.95
C HIS A 1103 -18.75 33.38 -6.55
N ASN A 1104 -18.85 32.31 -7.35
CA ASN A 1104 -19.70 31.16 -7.04
C ASN A 1104 -19.14 30.32 -5.88
N GLN A 1105 -17.82 30.42 -5.64
CA GLN A 1105 -17.11 29.63 -4.63
C GLN A 1105 -16.79 30.40 -3.35
N LEU A 1106 -16.99 31.73 -3.30
CA LEU A 1106 -16.70 32.54 -2.11
C LEU A 1106 -17.45 32.03 -0.86
N ALA A 1107 -18.70 31.59 -0.99
CA ALA A 1107 -19.46 31.02 0.12
C ALA A 1107 -18.84 29.71 0.63
N PHE A 1108 -18.24 28.90 -0.25
CA PHE A 1108 -17.49 27.72 0.13
C PHE A 1108 -16.17 28.08 0.83
N MET A 1109 -15.43 29.05 0.31
CA MET A 1109 -14.21 29.57 0.96
C MET A 1109 -14.49 30.13 2.36
N ASP A 1110 -15.60 30.85 2.54
CA ASP A 1110 -16.05 31.35 3.86
C ASP A 1110 -16.34 30.20 4.84
N ARG A 1111 -16.91 29.08 4.36
CA ARG A 1111 -17.14 27.87 5.18
C ARG A 1111 -15.82 27.23 5.61
N LEU A 1112 -14.84 27.14 4.71
CA LEU A 1112 -13.50 26.64 5.03
C LEU A 1112 -12.81 27.53 6.06
N GLY A 1113 -12.90 28.86 5.89
CA GLY A 1113 -12.39 29.83 6.86
C GLY A 1113 -12.99 29.64 8.26
N LYS A 1114 -14.29 29.38 8.38
CA LYS A 1114 -14.92 29.13 9.70
C LYS A 1114 -14.40 27.87 10.39
N ARG A 1115 -14.01 26.83 9.64
CA ARG A 1115 -13.55 25.55 10.20
C ARG A 1115 -12.05 25.51 10.48
N HIS A 1116 -11.24 26.05 9.55
CA HIS A 1116 -9.80 25.82 9.52
C HIS A 1116 -8.95 27.06 9.85
N ARG A 1117 -9.52 28.27 9.87
CA ARG A 1117 -8.75 29.52 10.07
C ARG A 1117 -7.90 29.51 11.34
N ASN A 1118 -8.42 28.97 12.45
CA ASN A 1118 -7.68 28.92 13.72
C ASN A 1118 -6.40 28.08 13.66
N LYS A 1119 -6.31 27.14 12.69
CA LYS A 1119 -5.10 26.32 12.46
C LYS A 1119 -4.21 26.92 11.36
N VAL A 1120 -4.81 27.42 10.28
CA VAL A 1120 -4.09 27.84 9.05
C VAL A 1120 -3.51 29.25 9.17
N LEU A 1121 -4.32 30.22 9.62
CA LEU A 1121 -3.93 31.62 9.62
C LEU A 1121 -2.72 31.92 10.52
N PRO A 1122 -2.60 31.36 11.75
CA PRO A 1122 -1.42 31.59 12.59
C PRO A 1122 -0.11 31.18 11.93
N ILE A 1123 -0.10 30.08 11.17
CA ILE A 1123 1.08 29.58 10.45
C ILE A 1123 1.44 30.52 9.29
N MET A 1124 0.45 31.14 8.64
CA MET A 1124 0.65 32.05 7.50
C MET A 1124 0.80 33.53 7.88
N SER A 1125 0.50 33.93 9.12
CA SER A 1125 0.74 35.29 9.62
C SER A 1125 2.22 35.40 10.03
N LEU A 1126 3.05 35.99 9.17
CA LEU A 1126 4.54 35.91 9.09
C LEU A 1126 5.36 36.47 10.30
N GLN A 1127 4.75 36.60 11.48
CA GLN A 1127 5.32 37.11 12.73
C GLN A 1127 5.67 35.98 13.71
N ASP A 1128 4.68 35.19 14.16
CA ASP A 1128 4.85 34.17 15.22
C ASP A 1128 5.53 32.88 14.73
N LEU A 1129 6.52 32.98 13.84
CA LEU A 1129 7.40 31.87 13.48
C LEU A 1129 8.57 31.70 14.46
N ASN A 1130 8.39 32.18 15.71
CA ASN A 1130 9.11 31.73 16.91
C ASN A 1130 8.38 30.59 17.64
N MET A 1131 7.35 30.01 17.04
CA MET A 1131 6.80 28.76 17.55
C MET A 1131 7.78 27.64 17.23
N SER A 1132 8.42 27.12 18.28
CA SER A 1132 8.46 25.68 18.47
C SER A 1132 7.08 25.11 18.11
N ILE A 1133 6.93 24.66 16.86
CA ILE A 1133 5.81 23.83 16.38
C ILE A 1133 6.29 22.39 16.46
#